data_AF-A0A0N4UFY5-F1
#
_entry.id   AF-A0A0N4UFY5-F1
#
_cell.length_a   1.000
_cell.length_b   1.000
_cell.length_c   1.000
_cell.angle_alpha   90.00
_cell.angle_beta   90.00
_cell.angle_gamma   90.00
#
_symmetry.space_group_name_H-M   'P 1'
#
loop_
_entity.id
_entity.type
_entity.pdbx_description
1 polymer ?
#
loop_
_entity_poly.entity_id
_entity_poly.type
_entity_poly.pdbx_seq_one_letter_code
_entity_poly.pdbx_strand_id
1 'polypeptide(L)'
;LIKSIKLLTYDTDGESELDKIIESSLDIFTKVWKKRDINSEIAFKGLLTILEYSLQLSINNYACFEKFINAIGYNSVQFWKNAVPYVFDSDLTYGTKFRDSLLFNLTLFDVNNGTNRLRTIELFRELYASVPGIRKSLLGVHAKRFGERYHHLQQRMFHRATSISVSNDSVFSETESGSDDNEEKTQAGRSRSSTTRLYRLQTSSRPKLGLSESKDDSYESDEKADSVETFASGGLAHTHFQQRVINVSNAPPVSLKREKSGEWEIKQGSGGLISCVDPVMSKDKENVWLANIGMNIQSNQRKSISEDGTAFAITTNTLGLPLIKQANADVFFHVLADDDGVFSTEKEQMLDSREEMSLLGVLQNYNRGNYKLNPVIVHEDDYNVYYGGISNGLLWPALHNLPEYIVEEYNNIKILKDHWCAYVRVNYQFAINAVRNSRPQDFIWIHDYHLLLTGLIMQGLDPNLEVGFFLHIPFQPPENFFKKYAAIGIPILRGLLRFTKVGFQTHRDRSSFVELCKENLPLLNATYDSSVDIHTIIYEGWSCSLGVFPVSIKNDDFLKFVQLPETVKKADDIRKEMLGEDAPKDACLFFSVERFDYTKGIKEKLTAYQKYFEKYPNRIGKDVLYQVAVTNRRSVNTYRTYQDECLLFAEEINKQYSCHERPAWKPLVFTTDVLTRSDLVACYLAMDVGVVTPRRDGMNLVAKEMLVCNPYAGLILSTGAGSEIQFEMAGFYAEDGEKCYKRINDLYDIEVFDHIKCLLDIIIIDLKNKFDIKFHSMFAISAGFFEDLQ
;
A
#
# COMPACT_ATOMS: atom_id res chain seq x y z
N LEU A 1 -34.81 -14.62 9.72
CA LEU A 1 -34.91 -15.30 8.40
C LEU A 1 -36.13 -16.23 8.29
N ILE A 2 -36.12 -17.43 8.92
CA ILE A 2 -37.18 -18.45 8.80
C ILE A 2 -38.58 -17.91 9.12
N LYS A 3 -38.71 -17.06 10.15
CA LYS A 3 -39.98 -16.41 10.51
C LYS A 3 -40.55 -15.58 9.36
N SER A 4 -39.71 -14.84 8.62
CA SER A 4 -40.14 -14.02 7.48
C SER A 4 -40.57 -14.87 6.29
N ILE A 5 -39.93 -16.04 6.07
CA ILE A 5 -40.31 -16.98 5.00
C ILE A 5 -41.68 -17.60 5.30
N LYS A 6 -41.88 -18.07 6.53
CA LYS A 6 -43.16 -18.65 6.97
C LYS A 6 -44.32 -17.65 6.88
N LEU A 7 -44.08 -16.37 7.21
CA LEU A 7 -45.06 -15.32 7.05
C LEU A 7 -45.44 -15.03 5.59
N LEU A 8 -44.58 -15.38 4.64
CA LEU A 8 -44.87 -15.31 3.20
C LEU A 8 -45.48 -16.61 2.65
N THR A 9 -45.85 -17.56 3.52
CA THR A 9 -46.45 -18.87 3.17
C THR A 9 -45.57 -19.78 2.29
N TYR A 10 -44.25 -19.54 2.29
CA TYR A 10 -43.29 -20.46 1.68
C TYR A 10 -42.76 -21.43 2.72
N ASP A 11 -42.58 -22.70 2.34
CA ASP A 11 -41.96 -23.70 3.20
C ASP A 11 -40.45 -23.80 2.93
N THR A 12 -39.69 -24.05 3.99
CA THR A 12 -38.25 -24.36 3.90
C THR A 12 -38.13 -25.86 4.09
N ASP A 13 -38.49 -26.64 3.06
CA ASP A 13 -38.47 -28.10 3.13
C ASP A 13 -37.04 -28.61 3.36
N GLY A 14 -36.74 -29.07 4.58
CA GLY A 14 -35.68 -30.04 4.87
C GLY A 14 -34.21 -29.64 4.64
N GLU A 15 -33.89 -28.40 4.26
CA GLU A 15 -32.49 -27.98 4.05
C GLU A 15 -31.74 -27.80 5.38
N SER A 16 -30.68 -28.58 5.60
CA SER A 16 -29.86 -28.53 6.83
C SER A 16 -28.70 -27.53 6.79
N GLU A 17 -28.35 -27.02 5.60
CA GLU A 17 -27.23 -26.09 5.43
C GLU A 17 -27.72 -24.64 5.31
N LEU A 18 -27.18 -23.77 6.18
CA LEU A 18 -27.56 -22.36 6.29
C LEU A 18 -27.39 -21.58 4.97
N ASP A 19 -26.33 -21.88 4.19
CA ASP A 19 -26.08 -21.22 2.90
C ASP A 19 -27.18 -21.52 1.87
N LYS A 20 -27.69 -22.76 1.84
CA LYS A 20 -28.80 -23.15 0.94
C LYS A 20 -30.10 -22.46 1.32
N ILE A 21 -30.37 -22.37 2.63
CA ILE A 21 -31.53 -21.62 3.15
C ILE A 21 -31.40 -20.15 2.73
N ILE A 22 -30.23 -19.53 2.85
CA ILE A 22 -30.04 -18.13 2.46
C ILE A 22 -30.27 -17.94 0.96
N GLU A 23 -29.75 -18.83 0.12
CA GLU A 23 -29.94 -18.77 -1.34
C GLU A 23 -31.42 -18.89 -1.75
N SER A 24 -32.11 -19.92 -1.26
CA SER A 24 -33.53 -20.14 -1.56
C SER A 24 -34.39 -18.97 -1.06
N SER A 25 -34.08 -18.46 0.14
CA SER A 25 -34.76 -17.31 0.74
C SER A 25 -34.53 -16.01 -0.02
N LEU A 26 -33.31 -15.78 -0.49
CA LEU A 26 -32.91 -14.55 -1.19
C LEU A 26 -33.73 -14.36 -2.46
N ASP A 27 -33.92 -15.43 -3.24
CA ASP A 27 -34.74 -15.40 -4.45
C ASP A 27 -36.21 -15.12 -4.16
N ILE A 28 -36.76 -15.75 -3.12
CA ILE A 28 -38.15 -15.55 -2.69
C ILE A 28 -38.36 -14.11 -2.25
N PHE A 29 -37.56 -13.62 -1.31
CA PHE A 29 -37.71 -12.26 -0.79
C PHE A 29 -37.52 -11.22 -1.88
N THR A 30 -36.54 -11.41 -2.76
CA THR A 30 -36.32 -10.47 -3.86
C THR A 30 -37.50 -10.42 -4.82
N LYS A 31 -38.09 -11.58 -5.18
CA LYS A 31 -39.28 -11.65 -6.03
C LYS A 31 -40.49 -10.97 -5.38
N VAL A 32 -40.72 -11.21 -4.09
CA VAL A 32 -41.85 -10.61 -3.35
C VAL A 32 -41.65 -9.11 -3.16
N TRP A 33 -40.47 -8.68 -2.73
CA TRP A 33 -40.13 -7.27 -2.52
C TRP A 33 -40.29 -6.44 -3.81
N LYS A 34 -39.96 -7.02 -4.97
CA LYS A 34 -40.15 -6.38 -6.29
C LYS A 34 -41.63 -6.16 -6.66
N LYS A 35 -42.58 -6.90 -6.06
CA LYS A 35 -44.03 -6.75 -6.35
C LYS A 35 -44.64 -5.48 -5.73
N ARG A 36 -43.99 -4.89 -4.71
CA ARG A 36 -44.45 -3.67 -4.01
C ARG A 36 -45.88 -3.79 -3.45
N ASP A 37 -46.22 -4.97 -2.96
CA ASP A 37 -47.48 -5.31 -2.30
C ASP A 37 -47.34 -5.28 -0.76
N ILE A 38 -48.41 -5.64 -0.03
CA ILE A 38 -48.41 -5.67 1.45
C ILE A 38 -47.35 -6.63 2.04
N ASN A 39 -46.97 -7.66 1.28
CA ASN A 39 -45.97 -8.64 1.66
C ASN A 39 -44.54 -8.13 1.45
N SER A 40 -44.36 -7.02 0.74
CA SER A 40 -43.04 -6.45 0.43
C SER A 40 -42.33 -5.92 1.68
N GLU A 41 -43.05 -5.52 2.74
CA GLU A 41 -42.43 -5.15 4.02
C GLU A 41 -41.81 -6.37 4.72
N ILE A 42 -42.50 -7.51 4.69
CA ILE A 42 -42.03 -8.78 5.26
C ILE A 42 -40.79 -9.26 4.48
N ALA A 43 -40.86 -9.17 3.16
CA ALA A 43 -39.75 -9.51 2.29
C ALA A 43 -38.53 -8.58 2.50
N PHE A 44 -38.75 -7.28 2.67
CA PHE A 44 -37.69 -6.32 2.97
C PHE A 44 -36.99 -6.64 4.29
N LYS A 45 -37.73 -6.97 5.36
CA LYS A 45 -37.16 -7.43 6.63
C LYS A 45 -36.32 -8.71 6.45
N GLY A 46 -36.78 -9.63 5.59
CA GLY A 46 -36.03 -10.82 5.20
C GLY A 46 -34.70 -10.48 4.53
N LEU A 47 -34.71 -9.57 3.54
CA LEU A 47 -33.52 -9.07 2.86
C LEU A 47 -32.55 -8.36 3.81
N LEU A 48 -33.04 -7.57 4.77
CA LEU A 48 -32.20 -6.94 5.79
C LEU A 48 -31.48 -7.97 6.66
N THR A 49 -32.14 -9.07 7.05
CA THR A 49 -31.47 -10.15 7.81
C THR A 49 -30.37 -10.83 6.98
N ILE A 50 -30.59 -11.04 5.68
CA ILE A 50 -29.55 -11.62 4.80
C ILE A 50 -28.38 -10.65 4.65
N LEU A 51 -28.67 -9.36 4.48
CA LEU A 51 -27.65 -8.31 4.45
C LEU A 51 -26.84 -8.30 5.74
N GLU A 52 -27.50 -8.28 6.90
CA GLU A 52 -26.85 -8.33 8.22
C GLU A 52 -25.89 -9.52 8.33
N TYR A 53 -26.34 -10.71 7.94
CA TYR A 53 -25.51 -11.92 7.91
C TYR A 53 -24.29 -11.75 6.99
N SER A 54 -24.48 -11.21 5.78
CA SER A 54 -23.38 -10.92 4.85
C SER A 54 -22.37 -9.89 5.39
N LEU A 55 -22.85 -8.88 6.13
CA LEU A 55 -22.01 -7.83 6.69
C LEU A 55 -21.25 -8.28 7.95
N GLN A 56 -21.82 -9.22 8.71
CA GLN A 56 -21.17 -9.84 9.86
C GLN A 56 -20.04 -10.78 9.45
N LEU A 57 -20.19 -11.50 8.33
CA LEU A 57 -19.21 -12.45 7.80
C LEU A 57 -18.42 -11.93 6.58
N SER A 58 -18.25 -10.61 6.46
CA SER A 58 -17.61 -9.96 5.31
C SER A 58 -16.18 -10.47 4.99
N ILE A 59 -15.49 -11.04 5.98
CA ILE A 59 -14.15 -11.62 5.81
C ILE A 59 -14.22 -13.04 5.21
N ASN A 60 -15.20 -13.85 5.63
CA ASN A 60 -15.21 -15.30 5.40
C ASN A 60 -16.25 -15.74 4.36
N ASN A 61 -17.27 -14.94 4.05
CA ASN A 61 -18.36 -15.33 3.15
C ASN A 61 -18.78 -14.18 2.21
N TYR A 62 -17.84 -13.73 1.38
CA TYR A 62 -18.14 -12.75 0.32
C TYR A 62 -19.13 -13.29 -0.73
N ALA A 63 -19.16 -14.60 -0.97
CA ALA A 63 -20.05 -15.22 -1.95
C ALA A 63 -21.54 -14.95 -1.64
N CYS A 64 -21.92 -14.91 -0.37
CA CYS A 64 -23.26 -14.53 0.06
C CYS A 64 -23.62 -13.09 -0.36
N PHE A 65 -22.70 -12.14 -0.14
CA PHE A 65 -22.89 -10.75 -0.52
C PHE A 65 -22.99 -10.56 -2.04
N GLU A 66 -22.13 -11.24 -2.80
CA GLU A 66 -22.18 -11.20 -4.26
C GLU A 66 -23.52 -11.69 -4.82
N LYS A 67 -24.03 -12.81 -4.30
CA LYS A 67 -25.35 -13.33 -4.66
C LYS A 67 -26.46 -12.34 -4.29
N PHE A 68 -26.36 -11.71 -3.12
CA PHE A 68 -27.30 -10.70 -2.65
C PHE A 68 -27.41 -9.51 -3.61
N ILE A 69 -26.28 -8.92 -4.02
CA ILE A 69 -26.25 -7.81 -4.98
C ILE A 69 -26.84 -8.23 -6.33
N ASN A 70 -26.46 -9.41 -6.82
CA ASN A 70 -26.95 -9.94 -8.09
C ASN A 70 -28.47 -10.18 -8.09
N ALA A 71 -29.03 -10.68 -6.98
CA ALA A 71 -30.47 -10.91 -6.84
C ALA A 71 -31.26 -9.59 -6.92
N ILE A 72 -30.83 -8.57 -6.16
CA ILE A 72 -31.50 -7.26 -6.12
C ILE A 72 -31.48 -6.60 -7.52
N GLY A 73 -30.36 -6.72 -8.23
CA GLY A 73 -30.22 -6.24 -9.61
C GLY A 73 -30.45 -4.72 -9.73
N TYR A 74 -31.24 -4.30 -10.71
CA TYR A 74 -31.50 -2.87 -10.99
C TYR A 74 -32.30 -2.13 -9.90
N ASN A 75 -32.84 -2.84 -8.90
CA ASN A 75 -33.57 -2.21 -7.79
C ASN A 75 -32.65 -1.83 -6.62
N SER A 76 -31.33 -1.95 -6.79
CA SER A 76 -30.33 -1.73 -5.74
C SER A 76 -30.43 -0.33 -5.14
N VAL A 77 -30.65 0.70 -5.96
CA VAL A 77 -30.85 2.09 -5.53
C VAL A 77 -31.96 2.21 -4.49
N GLN A 78 -33.13 1.65 -4.82
CA GLN A 78 -34.31 1.72 -3.96
C GLN A 78 -34.12 0.89 -2.69
N PHE A 79 -33.41 -0.24 -2.80
CA PHE A 79 -33.06 -1.06 -1.65
C PHE A 79 -32.17 -0.28 -0.68
N TRP A 80 -31.09 0.33 -1.16
CA TRP A 80 -30.13 1.06 -0.31
C TRP A 80 -30.74 2.28 0.34
N LYS A 81 -31.58 3.04 -0.37
CA LYS A 81 -32.34 4.16 0.23
C LYS A 81 -33.11 3.75 1.49
N ASN A 82 -33.65 2.53 1.49
CA ASN A 82 -34.39 2.01 2.63
C ASN A 82 -33.49 1.28 3.64
N ALA A 83 -32.43 0.60 3.20
CA ALA A 83 -31.61 -0.28 4.05
C ALA A 83 -30.48 0.46 4.79
N VAL A 84 -29.86 1.48 4.18
CA VAL A 84 -28.71 2.20 4.77
C VAL A 84 -29.07 2.88 6.10
N PRO A 85 -30.26 3.49 6.31
CA PRO A 85 -30.65 4.00 7.62
C PRO A 85 -30.57 2.94 8.73
N TYR A 86 -31.00 1.69 8.47
CA TYR A 86 -30.90 0.60 9.45
C TYR A 86 -29.45 0.20 9.75
N VAL A 87 -28.58 0.23 8.74
CA VAL A 87 -27.13 -0.01 8.93
C VAL A 87 -26.53 1.06 9.86
N PHE A 88 -26.91 2.32 9.66
CA PHE A 88 -26.44 3.43 10.49
C PHE A 88 -27.00 3.38 11.91
N ASP A 89 -28.30 3.12 12.06
CA ASP A 89 -28.95 2.96 13.35
C ASP A 89 -28.35 1.78 14.12
N SER A 90 -27.97 0.70 13.44
CA SER A 90 -27.27 -0.43 14.05
C SER A 90 -25.87 -0.02 14.54
N ASP A 91 -25.08 0.66 13.71
CA ASP A 91 -23.74 1.12 14.10
C ASP A 91 -23.79 2.10 15.28
N LEU A 92 -24.81 2.97 15.33
CA LEU A 92 -25.04 3.88 16.46
C LEU A 92 -25.62 3.18 17.70
N THR A 93 -26.58 2.28 17.55
CA THR A 93 -27.33 1.71 18.69
C THR A 93 -26.64 0.51 19.31
N TYR A 94 -25.94 -0.28 18.50
CA TYR A 94 -25.32 -1.54 18.90
C TYR A 94 -23.80 -1.55 18.71
N GLY A 95 -23.22 -0.47 18.17
CA GLY A 95 -21.78 -0.40 17.95
C GLY A 95 -21.28 -1.36 16.87
N THR A 96 -22.16 -1.78 15.94
CA THR A 96 -21.78 -2.61 14.80
C THR A 96 -20.80 -1.89 13.87
N LYS A 97 -20.20 -2.64 12.94
CA LYS A 97 -19.26 -2.12 11.92
C LYS A 97 -19.83 -2.33 10.51
N PHE A 98 -21.15 -2.35 10.40
CA PHE A 98 -21.82 -2.76 9.18
C PHE A 98 -21.62 -1.76 8.05
N ARG A 99 -21.43 -0.48 8.36
CA ARG A 99 -21.06 0.52 7.34
C ARG A 99 -19.72 0.20 6.68
N ASP A 100 -18.68 -0.05 7.46
CA ASP A 100 -17.34 -0.29 6.93
C ASP A 100 -17.29 -1.65 6.18
N SER A 101 -17.96 -2.69 6.71
CA SER A 101 -18.15 -3.96 6.01
C SER A 101 -18.91 -3.79 4.69
N LEU A 102 -19.96 -2.95 4.66
CA LEU A 102 -20.77 -2.73 3.46
C LEU A 102 -19.94 -2.06 2.37
N LEU A 103 -19.17 -1.03 2.71
CA LEU A 103 -18.31 -0.34 1.76
C LEU A 103 -17.22 -1.23 1.20
N PHE A 104 -16.57 -2.02 2.06
CA PHE A 104 -15.58 -2.99 1.61
C PHE A 104 -16.20 -4.03 0.67
N ASN A 105 -17.33 -4.62 1.04
CA ASN A 105 -18.01 -5.63 0.22
C ASN A 105 -18.48 -5.07 -1.13
N LEU A 106 -18.99 -3.83 -1.16
CA LEU A 106 -19.32 -3.13 -2.41
C LEU A 106 -18.09 -2.87 -3.27
N THR A 107 -16.98 -2.47 -2.64
CA THR A 107 -15.70 -2.26 -3.33
C THR A 107 -15.18 -3.57 -3.93
N LEU A 108 -15.20 -4.65 -3.15
CA LEU A 108 -14.78 -5.97 -3.59
C LEU A 108 -15.65 -6.47 -4.74
N PHE A 109 -16.96 -6.22 -4.68
CA PHE A 109 -17.89 -6.51 -5.78
C PHE A 109 -17.54 -5.76 -7.05
N ASP A 110 -17.23 -4.46 -6.95
CA ASP A 110 -16.83 -3.65 -8.08
C ASP A 110 -15.51 -4.10 -8.70
N VAL A 111 -14.51 -4.33 -7.85
CA VAL A 111 -13.18 -4.82 -8.25
C VAL A 111 -13.32 -6.13 -9.03
N ASN A 112 -14.15 -7.06 -8.58
CA ASN A 112 -14.28 -8.39 -9.19
C ASN A 112 -15.14 -8.35 -10.45
N ASN A 113 -16.34 -7.76 -10.39
CA ASN A 113 -17.32 -7.86 -11.46
C ASN A 113 -17.16 -6.75 -12.51
N GLY A 114 -16.56 -5.61 -12.15
CA GLY A 114 -16.44 -4.35 -12.89
C GLY A 114 -17.29 -4.24 -14.14
N THR A 115 -18.61 -4.22 -13.90
CA THR A 115 -19.65 -4.12 -14.91
C THR A 115 -20.41 -2.82 -14.71
N ASN A 116 -20.29 -1.94 -15.70
CA ASN A 116 -21.13 -0.80 -16.04
C ASN A 116 -21.14 0.40 -15.07
N ARG A 117 -20.87 1.55 -15.68
CA ARG A 117 -21.23 2.95 -15.36
C ARG A 117 -22.52 3.20 -14.56
N LEU A 118 -23.43 2.23 -14.46
CA LEU A 118 -24.80 2.38 -13.98
C LEU A 118 -25.12 1.56 -12.72
N ARG A 119 -24.17 0.84 -12.11
CA ARG A 119 -24.46 0.12 -10.86
C ARG A 119 -23.58 0.49 -9.70
N THR A 120 -22.25 0.44 -9.76
CA THR A 120 -21.44 0.59 -8.52
C THR A 120 -21.04 2.04 -8.21
N ILE A 121 -20.51 2.81 -9.17
CA ILE A 121 -20.21 4.24 -8.95
C ILE A 121 -21.50 5.02 -8.74
N GLU A 122 -22.56 4.69 -9.49
CA GLU A 122 -23.90 5.16 -9.19
C GLU A 122 -24.38 4.64 -7.83
N LEU A 123 -24.17 3.36 -7.45
CA LEU A 123 -24.47 2.90 -6.08
C LEU A 123 -23.77 3.72 -5.03
N PHE A 124 -22.46 3.97 -5.17
CA PHE A 124 -21.69 4.71 -4.19
C PHE A 124 -22.19 6.14 -4.15
N ARG A 125 -22.40 6.79 -5.31
CA ARG A 125 -23.01 8.12 -5.41
C ARG A 125 -24.41 8.16 -4.80
N GLU A 126 -25.24 7.15 -5.03
CA GLU A 126 -26.61 7.04 -4.54
C GLU A 126 -26.66 6.62 -3.07
N LEU A 127 -25.70 5.83 -2.59
CA LEU A 127 -25.51 5.47 -1.18
C LEU A 127 -25.01 6.71 -0.41
N TYR A 128 -24.10 7.49 -1.00
CA TYR A 128 -23.68 8.79 -0.48
C TYR A 128 -24.78 9.85 -0.56
N ALA A 129 -25.62 9.82 -1.59
CA ALA A 129 -26.75 10.73 -1.75
C ALA A 129 -27.96 10.34 -0.89
N SER A 130 -28.16 9.05 -0.63
CA SER A 130 -29.30 8.54 0.15
C SER A 130 -29.18 8.86 1.64
N VAL A 131 -27.97 9.12 2.14
CA VAL A 131 -27.77 9.59 3.51
C VAL A 131 -26.81 10.79 3.55
N PRO A 132 -27.35 12.00 3.77
CA PRO A 132 -26.55 13.21 3.92
C PRO A 132 -25.46 13.04 4.98
N GLY A 133 -24.20 13.26 4.58
CA GLY A 133 -23.06 13.21 5.49
C GLY A 133 -22.37 11.85 5.62
N ILE A 134 -22.83 10.76 4.99
CA ILE A 134 -22.08 9.48 4.97
C ILE A 134 -20.70 9.68 4.35
N ARG A 135 -20.63 10.30 3.17
CA ARG A 135 -19.35 10.64 2.52
C ARG A 135 -18.45 11.46 3.47
N LYS A 136 -18.99 12.49 4.13
CA LYS A 136 -18.24 13.33 5.09
C LYS A 136 -17.81 12.57 6.35
N SER A 137 -18.59 11.59 6.81
CA SER A 137 -18.27 10.71 7.93
C SER A 137 -17.19 9.69 7.58
N LEU A 138 -17.16 9.20 6.35
CA LEU A 138 -16.19 8.22 5.85
C LEU A 138 -14.84 8.85 5.51
N LEU A 139 -14.89 10.04 4.93
CA LEU A 139 -13.74 10.89 4.61
C LEU A 139 -13.19 11.64 5.84
N GLY A 140 -13.82 11.51 7.01
CA GLY A 140 -13.37 12.20 8.23
C GLY A 140 -13.56 13.72 8.23
N VAL A 141 -14.26 14.30 7.25
CA VAL A 141 -14.49 15.77 7.13
C VAL A 141 -15.32 16.33 8.31
N HIS A 142 -15.99 15.48 9.09
CA HIS A 142 -16.57 15.80 10.40
C HIS A 142 -16.19 14.80 11.50
N ALA A 143 -15.02 14.16 11.35
CA ALA A 143 -14.41 13.20 12.27
C ALA A 143 -14.54 13.61 13.75
N LYS A 144 -14.26 14.87 14.05
CA LYS A 144 -14.29 15.41 15.42
C LYS A 144 -15.70 15.31 16.04
N ARG A 145 -16.75 15.76 15.34
CA ARG A 145 -18.15 15.71 15.83
C ARG A 145 -18.73 14.29 15.88
N PHE A 146 -18.39 13.41 14.94
CA PHE A 146 -18.84 12.01 14.97
C PHE A 146 -18.09 11.23 16.05
N GLY A 147 -16.77 11.40 16.14
CA GLY A 147 -15.92 10.82 17.19
C GLY A 147 -16.37 11.26 18.58
N GLU A 148 -16.62 12.56 18.80
CA GLU A 148 -17.17 13.09 20.06
C GLU A 148 -18.53 12.46 20.39
N ARG A 149 -19.46 12.38 19.43
CA ARG A 149 -20.78 11.76 19.66
C ARG A 149 -20.69 10.25 19.92
N TYR A 150 -19.86 9.53 19.17
CA TYR A 150 -19.63 8.09 19.34
C TYR A 150 -18.91 7.79 20.65
N HIS A 151 -17.94 8.62 21.05
CA HIS A 151 -17.21 8.49 22.30
C HIS A 151 -18.10 8.77 23.52
N HIS A 152 -18.95 9.80 23.45
CA HIS A 152 -20.01 10.04 24.46
C HIS A 152 -21.01 8.90 24.53
N LEU A 153 -21.30 8.24 23.41
CA LEU A 153 -22.23 7.13 23.35
C LEU A 153 -21.62 5.83 23.91
N GLN A 154 -20.35 5.54 23.62
CA GLN A 154 -19.59 4.46 24.26
C GLN A 154 -19.46 4.68 25.77
N GLN A 155 -19.19 5.90 26.22
CA GLN A 155 -19.19 6.24 27.65
C GLN A 155 -20.57 6.02 28.28
N ARG A 156 -21.67 6.38 27.59
CA ARG A 156 -23.03 6.09 28.06
C ARG A 156 -23.36 4.61 28.10
N MET A 157 -22.91 3.81 27.13
CA MET A 157 -23.08 2.35 27.14
C MET A 157 -22.27 1.68 28.25
N PHE A 158 -21.05 2.16 28.50
CA PHE A 158 -20.22 1.71 29.61
C PHE A 158 -20.87 2.04 30.97
N HIS A 159 -21.45 3.25 31.10
CA HIS A 159 -22.23 3.63 32.28
C HIS A 159 -23.54 2.85 32.41
N ARG A 160 -24.20 2.48 31.30
CA ARG A 160 -25.40 1.61 31.34
C ARG A 160 -25.05 0.18 31.76
N ALA A 161 -23.99 -0.39 31.21
CA ALA A 161 -23.51 -1.74 31.54
C ALA A 161 -23.07 -1.83 33.01
N THR A 162 -22.39 -0.81 33.53
CA THR A 162 -22.03 -0.71 34.95
C THR A 162 -23.23 -0.42 35.85
N SER A 163 -24.22 0.36 35.41
CA SER A 163 -25.45 0.55 36.18
C SER A 163 -26.33 -0.70 36.25
N ILE A 164 -26.30 -1.56 35.22
CA ILE A 164 -27.02 -2.83 35.17
C ILE A 164 -26.29 -3.90 35.99
N SER A 165 -24.95 -3.90 36.02
CA SER A 165 -24.17 -4.80 36.89
C SER A 165 -24.30 -4.43 38.37
N VAL A 166 -24.37 -3.14 38.71
CA VAL A 166 -24.54 -2.69 40.10
C VAL A 166 -25.98 -2.89 40.61
N SER A 167 -26.99 -2.95 39.73
CA SER A 167 -28.38 -3.24 40.13
C SER A 167 -28.69 -4.73 40.31
N ASN A 168 -27.86 -5.63 39.79
CA ASN A 168 -28.05 -7.09 39.95
C ASN A 168 -27.25 -7.69 41.13
N ASP A 169 -26.26 -6.97 41.66
CA ASP A 169 -25.42 -7.44 42.79
C ASP A 169 -25.98 -7.09 44.19
N SER A 170 -27.19 -6.53 44.30
CA SER A 170 -27.83 -6.24 45.60
C SER A 170 -29.01 -7.15 45.95
N VAL A 171 -29.17 -8.28 45.27
CA VAL A 171 -30.21 -9.27 45.59
C VAL A 171 -29.58 -10.65 45.58
N PHE A 172 -28.71 -10.97 46.54
CA PHE A 172 -28.43 -12.34 47.03
C PHE A 172 -27.38 -12.29 48.14
N SER A 173 -27.79 -11.97 49.37
CA SER A 173 -27.09 -12.46 50.56
C SER A 173 -27.99 -12.33 51.79
N GLU A 174 -28.30 -13.50 52.37
CA GLU A 174 -28.67 -13.77 53.76
C GLU A 174 -29.98 -14.56 53.93
N THR A 175 -29.81 -15.90 53.91
CA THR A 175 -30.68 -16.86 54.59
C THR A 175 -29.76 -17.84 55.32
N GLU A 176 -29.79 -17.82 56.66
CA GLU A 176 -30.01 -18.98 57.55
C GLU A 176 -29.66 -18.65 59.01
N SER A 177 -30.68 -18.68 59.90
CA SER A 177 -30.76 -19.59 61.07
C SER A 177 -31.65 -19.05 62.21
N GLY A 178 -32.64 -19.86 62.62
CA GLY A 178 -32.86 -20.24 64.03
C GLY A 178 -33.78 -19.44 64.96
N SER A 179 -35.04 -19.90 65.05
CA SER A 179 -35.87 -20.17 66.25
C SER A 179 -36.39 -19.06 67.21
N ASP A 180 -37.73 -19.03 67.28
CA ASP A 180 -38.66 -19.01 68.44
C ASP A 180 -39.05 -17.73 69.23
N ASP A 181 -40.38 -17.49 69.15
CA ASP A 181 -41.38 -17.05 70.14
C ASP A 181 -41.37 -15.65 70.79
N ASN A 182 -42.29 -14.77 70.37
CA ASN A 182 -43.56 -14.49 71.10
C ASN A 182 -44.36 -13.27 70.58
N GLU A 183 -45.64 -13.54 70.28
CA GLU A 183 -46.91 -12.82 70.53
C GLU A 183 -47.16 -11.28 70.32
N GLU A 184 -48.26 -11.06 69.56
CA GLU A 184 -49.36 -10.06 69.65
C GLU A 184 -49.36 -8.69 68.90
N LYS A 185 -50.22 -8.65 67.85
CA LYS A 185 -51.28 -7.67 67.43
C LYS A 185 -51.04 -6.16 67.70
N THR A 186 -51.28 -5.19 66.81
CA THR A 186 -52.53 -4.90 66.06
C THR A 186 -52.36 -3.68 65.10
N GLN A 187 -53.02 -3.73 63.93
CA GLN A 187 -53.66 -2.65 63.12
C GLN A 187 -52.92 -1.40 62.54
N ALA A 188 -53.02 -1.35 61.20
CA ALA A 188 -53.54 -0.27 60.33
C ALA A 188 -52.70 0.98 59.96
N GLY A 189 -52.29 1.00 58.68
CA GLY A 189 -52.65 2.03 57.69
C GLY A 189 -51.92 3.39 57.72
N ARG A 190 -51.11 3.69 56.70
CA ARG A 190 -50.78 5.08 56.32
C ARG A 190 -50.49 5.26 54.85
N SER A 191 -51.31 6.11 54.24
CA SER A 191 -51.11 6.85 53.00
C SER A 191 -50.36 8.16 53.28
N ARG A 192 -49.55 8.65 52.32
CA ARG A 192 -49.40 10.10 52.07
C ARG A 192 -48.72 10.42 50.73
N SER A 193 -49.29 11.41 50.07
CA SER A 193 -48.96 11.99 48.77
C SER A 193 -48.41 13.43 48.96
N SER A 194 -47.74 13.91 47.90
CA SER A 194 -47.55 15.31 47.44
C SER A 194 -46.43 16.16 48.05
N THR A 195 -45.51 16.68 47.22
CA THR A 195 -45.64 17.97 46.49
C THR A 195 -44.35 18.36 45.73
N THR A 196 -44.53 18.92 44.54
CA THR A 196 -43.56 19.43 43.53
C THR A 196 -42.97 20.82 43.85
N ARG A 197 -41.74 21.15 43.40
CA ARG A 197 -41.34 22.54 43.05
C ARG A 197 -40.18 22.64 42.04
N LEU A 198 -40.34 23.62 41.13
CA LEU A 198 -39.56 24.05 39.96
C LEU A 198 -38.23 24.77 40.27
N TYR A 199 -37.35 24.87 39.26
CA TYR A 199 -36.32 25.93 39.12
C TYR A 199 -36.23 26.51 37.70
N ARG A 200 -35.58 27.68 37.60
CA ARG A 200 -35.93 28.91 36.88
C ARG A 200 -34.93 29.23 35.74
N LEU A 201 -35.40 29.87 34.67
CA LEU A 201 -34.63 30.51 33.59
C LEU A 201 -34.01 31.86 34.04
N GLN A 202 -32.83 32.19 33.55
CA GLN A 202 -32.23 33.53 33.60
C GLN A 202 -31.67 33.97 32.24
N THR A 203 -31.94 35.23 31.93
CA THR A 203 -31.60 36.00 30.72
C THR A 203 -30.64 37.13 31.06
N SER A 204 -29.63 37.40 30.23
CA SER A 204 -28.85 38.65 30.16
C SER A 204 -27.83 38.53 29.00
N SER A 205 -27.39 39.51 28.22
CA SER A 205 -27.74 40.89 27.85
C SER A 205 -26.66 41.32 26.83
N ARG A 206 -27.05 42.04 25.76
CA ARG A 206 -26.16 42.61 24.72
C ARG A 206 -25.27 43.75 25.24
N PRO A 207 -24.22 44.12 24.48
CA PRO A 207 -23.98 45.54 24.16
C PRO A 207 -23.90 45.81 22.64
N LYS A 208 -24.25 47.05 22.26
CA LYS A 208 -24.22 47.67 20.92
C LYS A 208 -23.03 48.62 20.79
N LEU A 209 -22.45 48.73 19.58
CA LEU A 209 -21.72 49.88 19.00
C LEU A 209 -21.57 49.53 17.49
N GLY A 210 -21.72 50.36 16.45
CA GLY A 210 -22.06 51.76 16.23
C GLY A 210 -21.75 52.09 14.75
N LEU A 211 -22.78 52.51 13.99
CA LEU A 211 -22.85 53.32 12.75
C LEU A 211 -21.65 53.48 11.78
N SER A 212 -21.90 53.30 10.46
CA SER A 212 -21.85 54.39 9.46
C SER A 212 -22.46 53.98 8.10
N GLU A 213 -23.31 54.87 7.57
CA GLU A 213 -24.00 54.81 6.27
C GLU A 213 -23.08 55.17 5.09
N SER A 214 -23.34 54.60 3.91
CA SER A 214 -23.30 55.35 2.65
C SER A 214 -24.12 54.63 1.56
N LYS A 215 -25.02 55.39 0.94
CA LYS A 215 -25.87 55.08 -0.20
C LYS A 215 -25.06 54.92 -1.49
N ASP A 216 -25.54 54.12 -2.44
CA ASP A 216 -25.85 54.61 -3.79
C ASP A 216 -26.67 53.58 -4.60
N ASP A 217 -27.61 54.13 -5.37
CA ASP A 217 -28.65 53.49 -6.18
C ASP A 217 -28.13 53.07 -7.56
N SER A 218 -28.66 51.96 -8.13
CA SER A 218 -29.17 51.94 -9.51
C SER A 218 -29.87 50.62 -9.86
N TYR A 219 -31.02 50.77 -10.50
CA TYR A 219 -31.95 49.78 -11.05
C TYR A 219 -31.40 48.99 -12.26
N GLU A 220 -31.74 47.70 -12.42
CA GLU A 220 -32.63 47.17 -13.49
C GLU A 220 -32.64 45.62 -13.62
N SER A 221 -33.89 45.11 -13.72
CA SER A 221 -34.44 43.92 -14.39
C SER A 221 -33.92 42.49 -14.13
N ASP A 222 -34.81 41.71 -13.50
CA ASP A 222 -34.94 40.25 -13.50
C ASP A 222 -35.24 39.66 -14.90
N GLU A 223 -34.51 38.62 -15.31
CA GLU A 223 -35.07 37.46 -16.00
C GLU A 223 -34.40 36.17 -15.49
N LYS A 224 -35.23 35.23 -15.02
CA LYS A 224 -34.86 33.97 -14.37
C LYS A 224 -34.49 32.87 -15.38
N ALA A 225 -33.37 32.20 -15.15
CA ALA A 225 -33.13 30.83 -15.61
C ALA A 225 -32.36 30.06 -14.52
N ASP A 226 -32.90 28.91 -14.11
CA ASP A 226 -32.39 28.06 -13.02
C ASP A 226 -30.97 27.54 -13.30
N SER A 227 -29.99 27.97 -12.50
CA SER A 227 -28.62 27.47 -12.52
C SER A 227 -28.25 26.78 -11.19
N VAL A 228 -27.75 25.56 -11.34
CA VAL A 228 -27.11 24.68 -10.36
C VAL A 228 -26.25 25.47 -9.34
N GLU A 229 -26.56 25.31 -8.04
CA GLU A 229 -25.80 25.92 -6.94
C GLU A 229 -24.32 25.53 -7.01
N THR A 230 -23.53 26.47 -7.53
CA THR A 230 -22.07 26.45 -7.46
C THR A 230 -21.73 27.24 -6.20
N PHE A 231 -21.11 26.60 -5.21
CA PHE A 231 -20.61 27.30 -4.02
C PHE A 231 -19.44 28.19 -4.43
N ALA A 232 -19.74 29.44 -4.80
CA ALA A 232 -18.76 30.49 -4.96
C ALA A 232 -18.25 30.94 -3.58
N SER A 233 -16.95 30.78 -3.36
CA SER A 233 -16.23 31.28 -2.20
C SER A 233 -16.22 32.81 -2.21
N GLY A 234 -17.03 33.42 -1.36
CA GLY A 234 -16.92 34.84 -1.01
C GLY A 234 -15.64 35.09 -0.23
N GLY A 235 -14.83 36.01 -0.73
CA GLY A 235 -13.46 36.25 -0.31
C GLY A 235 -13.29 36.62 1.16
N LEU A 236 -12.28 36.00 1.78
CA LEU A 236 -11.40 36.55 2.79
C LEU A 236 -10.15 35.66 2.84
N ALA A 237 -8.99 36.29 2.66
CA ALA A 237 -7.63 35.78 2.78
C ALA A 237 -7.11 34.82 1.68
N HIS A 238 -6.30 35.39 0.80
CA HIS A 238 -5.12 34.72 0.23
C HIS A 238 -4.25 34.15 1.37
N THR A 239 -4.52 32.92 1.80
CA THR A 239 -3.48 32.06 2.35
C THR A 239 -3.03 31.18 1.20
N HIS A 240 -1.77 31.29 0.79
CA HIS A 240 -1.15 30.37 -0.18
C HIS A 240 -1.33 28.94 0.33
N PHE A 241 -2.37 28.22 -0.11
CA PHE A 241 -2.47 26.79 0.11
C PHE A 241 -1.54 26.12 -0.90
N GLN A 242 -0.30 25.90 -0.48
CA GLN A 242 0.65 25.09 -1.23
C GLN A 242 0.07 23.67 -1.37
N GLN A 243 0.05 23.15 -2.60
CA GLN A 243 -0.40 21.79 -2.89
C GLN A 243 0.55 20.80 -2.22
N ARG A 244 0.03 20.03 -1.25
CA ARG A 244 0.83 19.02 -0.53
C ARG A 244 0.84 17.72 -1.32
N VAL A 245 1.87 16.91 -1.10
CA VAL A 245 1.97 15.56 -1.62
C VAL A 245 1.62 14.55 -0.53
N ILE A 246 0.64 13.70 -0.83
CA ILE A 246 0.30 12.51 -0.04
C ILE A 246 0.93 11.30 -0.73
N ASN A 247 2.13 10.95 -0.30
CA ASN A 247 2.86 9.82 -0.84
C ASN A 247 2.44 8.51 -0.19
N VAL A 248 2.24 7.45 -0.97
CA VAL A 248 1.74 6.16 -0.47
C VAL A 248 2.54 5.00 -1.06
N SER A 249 3.14 4.19 -0.20
CA SER A 249 3.92 3.02 -0.59
C SER A 249 3.73 1.86 0.38
N ASN A 250 3.98 0.63 -0.07
CA ASN A 250 3.89 -0.54 0.81
C ASN A 250 4.89 -0.47 1.99
N ALA A 251 6.14 -0.07 1.71
CA ALA A 251 7.20 0.06 2.69
C ALA A 251 7.47 1.53 3.05
N PRO A 252 7.78 1.84 4.32
CA PRO A 252 8.06 3.19 4.78
C PRO A 252 9.43 3.69 4.30
N PRO A 253 9.67 5.02 4.34
CA PRO A 253 10.95 5.62 4.00
C PRO A 253 12.01 5.45 5.10
N VAL A 254 11.67 4.73 6.17
CA VAL A 254 12.50 4.53 7.36
C VAL A 254 12.54 3.05 7.73
N SER A 255 13.65 2.60 8.29
CA SER A 255 13.73 1.34 9.00
C SER A 255 13.49 1.61 10.48
N LEU A 256 12.54 0.89 11.07
CA LEU A 256 12.40 0.81 12.51
C LEU A 256 13.09 -0.43 13.04
N LYS A 257 13.91 -0.25 14.08
CA LYS A 257 14.51 -1.36 14.81
C LYS A 257 14.17 -1.22 16.29
N ARG A 258 13.81 -2.33 16.91
CA ARG A 258 13.67 -2.39 18.36
C ARG A 258 15.00 -2.86 18.94
N GLU A 259 15.62 -2.03 19.75
CA GLU A 259 16.86 -2.37 20.43
C GLU A 259 16.61 -3.39 21.56
N LYS A 260 17.69 -4.03 22.03
CA LYS A 260 17.64 -4.97 23.17
C LYS A 260 17.20 -4.28 24.47
N SER A 261 17.39 -2.96 24.57
CA SER A 261 16.89 -2.09 25.64
C SER A 261 15.36 -1.95 25.64
N GLY A 262 14.70 -2.30 24.53
CA GLY A 262 13.26 -2.14 24.33
C GLY A 262 12.88 -0.85 23.58
N GLU A 263 13.83 0.06 23.38
CA GLU A 263 13.66 1.33 22.66
C GLU A 263 13.53 1.13 21.14
N TRP A 264 12.82 2.06 20.50
CA TRP A 264 12.65 2.08 19.05
C TRP A 264 13.63 3.07 18.42
N GLU A 265 14.45 2.59 17.50
CA GLU A 265 15.34 3.41 16.68
C GLU A 265 14.74 3.57 15.29
N ILE A 266 14.66 4.82 14.82
CA ILE A 266 14.24 5.17 13.45
C ILE A 266 15.46 5.58 12.63
N LYS A 267 15.73 4.86 11.54
CA LYS A 267 16.81 5.18 10.60
C LYS A 267 16.24 5.44 9.22
N GLN A 268 16.68 6.51 8.56
CA GLN A 268 16.27 6.79 7.19
C GLN A 268 16.70 5.63 6.29
N GLY A 269 15.76 5.13 5.48
CA GLY A 269 16.01 4.08 4.52
C GLY A 269 16.79 4.62 3.33
N SER A 270 17.61 3.77 2.72
CA SER A 270 18.46 4.13 1.57
C SER A 270 18.00 3.44 0.27
N GLY A 271 16.72 3.06 0.18
CA GLY A 271 16.15 2.33 -0.94
C GLY A 271 15.97 3.19 -2.20
N GLY A 272 15.81 2.53 -3.36
CA GLY A 272 15.62 3.19 -4.65
C GLY A 272 14.44 4.18 -4.66
N LEU A 273 13.25 3.74 -4.22
CA LEU A 273 12.07 4.62 -4.12
C LEU A 273 12.32 5.84 -3.23
N ILE A 274 12.94 5.63 -2.06
CA ILE A 274 13.18 6.68 -1.06
C ILE A 274 14.09 7.74 -1.67
N SER A 275 15.20 7.33 -2.28
CA SER A 275 16.17 8.23 -2.90
C SER A 275 15.55 9.11 -4.00
N CYS A 276 14.48 8.63 -4.64
CA CYS A 276 13.81 9.34 -5.74
C CYS A 276 12.71 10.29 -5.25
N VAL A 277 12.01 9.93 -4.18
CA VAL A 277 10.84 10.68 -3.71
C VAL A 277 11.19 11.64 -2.57
N ASP A 278 12.27 11.37 -1.82
CA ASP A 278 12.74 12.24 -0.73
C ASP A 278 12.97 13.71 -1.16
N PRO A 279 13.55 14.02 -2.35
CA PRO A 279 13.69 15.40 -2.81
C PRO A 279 12.37 16.17 -2.98
N VAL A 280 11.24 15.49 -3.19
CA VAL A 280 9.91 16.11 -3.22
C VAL A 280 9.35 16.24 -1.81
N MET A 281 9.42 15.15 -1.05
CA MET A 281 8.82 15.08 0.28
C MET A 281 9.46 16.09 1.23
N SER A 282 10.77 16.27 1.14
CA SER A 282 11.55 17.19 1.97
C SER A 282 11.35 18.67 1.63
N LYS A 283 10.67 19.02 0.52
CA LYS A 283 10.34 20.42 0.17
C LYS A 283 9.32 21.05 1.12
N ASP A 284 8.38 20.26 1.62
CA ASP A 284 7.32 20.72 2.51
C ASP A 284 7.12 19.73 3.67
N LYS A 285 7.26 20.22 4.90
CA LYS A 285 7.06 19.43 6.12
C LYS A 285 5.61 18.99 6.31
N GLU A 286 4.66 19.64 5.65
CA GLU A 286 3.25 19.27 5.66
C GLU A 286 2.91 18.12 4.71
N ASN A 287 3.85 17.70 3.85
CA ASN A 287 3.73 16.47 3.06
C ASN A 287 3.54 15.26 3.97
N VAL A 288 2.84 14.25 3.47
CA VAL A 288 2.51 13.04 4.23
C VAL A 288 2.97 11.80 3.49
N TRP A 289 3.69 10.91 4.18
CA TRP A 289 4.03 9.58 3.69
C TRP A 289 3.20 8.54 4.44
N LEU A 290 2.41 7.75 3.71
CA LEU A 290 1.62 6.64 4.21
C LEU A 290 2.27 5.30 3.83
N ALA A 291 2.52 4.44 4.82
CA ALA A 291 3.08 3.11 4.58
C ALA A 291 2.73 2.11 5.69
N ASN A 292 2.83 0.81 5.41
CA ASN A 292 2.79 -0.19 6.47
C ASN A 292 4.14 -0.24 7.19
N ILE A 293 4.16 0.19 8.45
CA ILE A 293 5.38 0.28 9.27
C ILE A 293 5.72 -1.07 9.95
N GLY A 294 5.03 -2.16 9.56
CA GLY A 294 5.15 -3.48 10.20
C GLY A 294 4.32 -3.59 11.48
N MET A 295 3.45 -2.61 11.74
CA MET A 295 2.50 -2.61 12.85
C MET A 295 1.29 -3.46 12.47
N ASN A 296 1.51 -4.78 12.36
CA ASN A 296 0.44 -5.72 12.05
C ASN A 296 -0.24 -6.20 13.33
N ILE A 297 -1.55 -6.38 13.28
CA ILE A 297 -2.30 -6.83 14.46
C ILE A 297 -2.33 -8.36 14.45
N GLN A 298 -1.77 -8.94 15.51
CA GLN A 298 -1.84 -10.38 15.77
C GLN A 298 -3.25 -10.77 16.23
N SER A 299 -3.79 -11.82 15.62
CA SER A 299 -5.05 -12.44 16.02
C SER A 299 -4.99 -13.15 17.39
N ASN A 300 -3.80 -13.30 17.99
CA ASN A 300 -3.55 -14.22 19.11
C ASN A 300 -3.71 -13.66 20.53
N GLN A 301 -4.15 -12.42 20.75
CA GLN A 301 -4.42 -11.94 22.12
C GLN A 301 -5.91 -11.86 22.43
N ARG A 302 -6.36 -12.88 23.18
CA ARG A 302 -7.72 -13.13 23.66
C ARG A 302 -8.75 -13.10 22.53
N LYS A 303 -9.07 -14.29 22.06
CA LYS A 303 -10.44 -14.71 21.78
C LYS A 303 -11.40 -14.12 22.84
N SER A 304 -11.83 -12.86 22.68
CA SER A 304 -13.21 -12.51 22.98
C SER A 304 -14.03 -13.06 21.83
N ILE A 305 -14.02 -14.39 21.72
CA ILE A 305 -15.07 -15.15 21.07
C ILE A 305 -16.30 -14.78 21.90
N SER A 306 -17.22 -14.00 21.33
CA SER A 306 -18.63 -14.28 21.58
C SER A 306 -18.83 -15.74 21.21
N GLU A 307 -19.57 -16.50 22.02
CA GLU A 307 -19.71 -17.98 21.98
C GLU A 307 -19.90 -18.60 20.57
N ASP A 308 -20.24 -17.79 19.55
CA ASP A 308 -20.47 -18.16 18.16
C ASP A 308 -19.26 -18.10 17.19
N GLY A 309 -18.03 -17.88 17.64
CA GLY A 309 -16.83 -18.08 16.80
C GLY A 309 -16.58 -17.06 15.67
N THR A 310 -17.11 -15.84 15.78
CA THR A 310 -16.95 -14.78 14.77
C THR A 310 -15.72 -13.88 15.00
N ALA A 311 -14.91 -13.67 13.95
CA ALA A 311 -13.81 -12.70 13.95
C ALA A 311 -14.31 -11.36 13.37
N PHE A 312 -14.24 -10.28 14.14
CA PHE A 312 -14.65 -8.94 13.69
C PHE A 312 -13.50 -8.21 12.98
N ALA A 313 -13.80 -7.48 11.90
CA ALA A 313 -12.85 -6.55 11.29
C ALA A 313 -12.39 -5.48 12.31
N ILE A 314 -11.12 -5.12 12.29
CA ILE A 314 -10.55 -4.17 13.25
C ILE A 314 -10.95 -2.76 12.84
N THR A 315 -11.57 -2.04 13.78
CA THR A 315 -12.04 -0.66 13.63
C THR A 315 -10.84 0.25 13.49
N THR A 316 -10.90 1.31 12.69
CA THR A 316 -9.89 2.37 12.70
C THR A 316 -10.51 3.72 13.06
N ASN A 317 -9.78 4.58 13.76
CA ASN A 317 -10.18 5.93 14.05
C ASN A 317 -10.05 6.80 12.78
N THR A 318 -10.24 8.10 12.93
CA THR A 318 -10.21 9.08 11.84
C THR A 318 -8.82 9.27 11.22
N LEU A 319 -7.77 8.74 11.86
CA LEU A 319 -6.39 8.65 11.35
C LEU A 319 -6.06 7.26 10.77
N GLY A 320 -7.01 6.32 10.76
CA GLY A 320 -6.77 4.96 10.29
C GLY A 320 -6.09 4.02 11.30
N LEU A 321 -5.99 4.44 12.56
CA LEU A 321 -5.42 3.64 13.64
C LEU A 321 -6.49 2.78 14.32
N PRO A 322 -6.22 1.52 14.69
CA PRO A 322 -7.18 0.64 15.34
C PRO A 322 -7.91 1.26 16.55
N LEU A 323 -9.24 1.21 16.62
CA LEU A 323 -9.97 1.46 17.88
C LEU A 323 -9.80 0.20 18.75
N ILE A 324 -8.80 0.21 19.63
CA ILE A 324 -8.51 -0.88 20.58
C ILE A 324 -9.05 -0.51 21.97
N LYS A 325 -9.39 -1.52 22.81
CA LYS A 325 -9.73 -1.33 24.23
C LYS A 325 -8.64 -0.52 24.95
N GLN A 326 -9.04 0.34 25.89
CA GLN A 326 -8.19 1.27 26.64
C GLN A 326 -6.93 0.62 27.27
N ALA A 327 -7.01 -0.65 27.68
CA ALA A 327 -5.86 -1.41 28.21
C ALA A 327 -4.75 -1.71 27.17
N ASN A 328 -5.03 -1.53 25.89
CA ASN A 328 -4.08 -1.67 24.78
C ASN A 328 -3.83 -0.32 24.07
N ALA A 329 -4.49 0.76 24.52
CA ALA A 329 -4.35 2.11 23.95
C ALA A 329 -3.00 2.74 24.31
N ASP A 330 -2.41 2.34 25.44
CA ASP A 330 -1.10 2.80 25.93
C ASP A 330 0.06 2.56 24.94
N VAL A 331 -0.11 1.64 23.98
CA VAL A 331 0.89 1.34 22.95
C VAL A 331 0.64 2.15 21.66
N PHE A 332 -0.55 2.72 21.46
CA PHE A 332 -1.02 3.24 20.16
C PHE A 332 -1.67 4.64 20.16
N PHE A 333 -2.00 5.28 21.30
CA PHE A 333 -2.63 6.61 21.32
C PHE A 333 -2.22 7.55 22.46
N HIS A 334 -1.73 8.74 22.10
CA HIS A 334 -2.02 10.03 22.75
C HIS A 334 -1.73 11.18 21.78
N VAL A 335 -2.67 11.57 20.90
CA VAL A 335 -2.65 12.86 20.19
C VAL A 335 -4.07 13.30 19.85
N LEU A 336 -4.75 13.99 20.78
CA LEU A 336 -5.78 15.01 20.53
C LEU A 336 -5.95 15.85 21.81
N ALA A 337 -4.91 16.58 22.19
CA ALA A 337 -5.05 17.75 23.04
C ALA A 337 -4.01 18.76 22.55
N ASP A 338 -4.47 19.94 22.15
CA ASP A 338 -3.60 21.09 21.95
C ASP A 338 -3.06 21.52 23.33
N ASP A 339 -1.74 21.69 23.42
CA ASP A 339 -1.06 22.20 24.62
C ASP A 339 -1.49 23.64 24.90
N ASP A 340 -2.21 23.85 26.00
CA ASP A 340 -2.18 25.11 26.75
C ASP A 340 -1.70 24.77 28.17
N GLY A 341 -0.50 25.24 28.51
CA GLY A 341 0.24 24.82 29.70
C GLY A 341 -0.36 25.24 31.04
N VAL A 342 0.26 24.76 32.13
CA VAL A 342 0.70 25.51 33.33
C VAL A 342 1.05 24.56 34.52
N PHE A 343 2.26 24.76 35.07
CA PHE A 343 2.90 24.32 36.34
C PHE A 343 2.99 22.83 36.73
N SER A 344 4.22 22.31 36.60
CA SER A 344 4.67 20.94 36.90
C SER A 344 5.03 20.67 38.37
N THR A 345 4.74 19.46 38.85
CA THR A 345 5.35 18.88 40.07
C THR A 345 6.27 17.70 39.73
N GLU A 346 7.27 17.39 40.57
CA GLU A 346 8.35 16.38 40.35
C GLU A 346 7.87 14.95 39.98
N LYS A 347 6.58 14.63 40.14
CA LYS A 347 5.98 13.38 39.65
C LYS A 347 5.67 13.37 38.15
N GLU A 348 5.45 14.53 37.54
CA GLU A 348 5.17 14.67 36.11
C GLU A 348 6.45 14.53 35.27
N GLN A 349 7.61 14.94 35.78
CA GLN A 349 8.90 14.74 35.09
C GLN A 349 9.27 13.25 34.92
N MET A 350 8.85 12.38 35.85
CA MET A 350 9.09 10.93 35.75
C MET A 350 8.10 10.22 34.78
N LEU A 351 6.95 10.85 34.50
CA LEU A 351 5.97 10.36 33.52
C LEU A 351 6.33 10.82 32.10
N ASP A 352 6.75 12.07 31.93
CA ASP A 352 7.30 12.61 30.67
C ASP A 352 8.49 11.74 30.17
N SER A 353 9.37 11.32 31.08
CA SER A 353 10.53 10.47 30.78
C SER A 353 10.15 9.06 30.27
N ARG A 354 8.94 8.57 30.57
CA ARG A 354 8.43 7.27 30.09
C ARG A 354 7.63 7.40 28.80
N GLU A 355 7.02 8.57 28.57
CA GLU A 355 6.26 8.87 27.35
C GLU A 355 7.17 9.13 26.13
N GLU A 356 8.41 9.58 26.36
CA GLU A 356 9.44 9.77 25.31
C GLU A 356 9.95 8.47 24.63
N MET A 357 9.53 7.29 25.08
CA MET A 357 9.98 5.98 24.55
C MET A 357 8.86 5.07 24.02
N SER A 358 7.73 5.65 23.57
CA SER A 358 6.73 4.92 22.78
C SER A 358 7.03 5.03 21.28
N LEU A 359 6.62 4.04 20.47
CA LEU A 359 6.74 4.09 19.01
C LEU A 359 6.08 5.36 18.41
N LEU A 360 5.01 5.85 19.05
CA LEU A 360 4.38 7.12 18.69
C LEU A 360 5.26 8.32 19.00
N GLY A 361 5.93 8.34 20.16
CA GLY A 361 6.90 9.39 20.51
C GLY A 361 8.04 9.45 19.49
N VAL A 362 8.54 8.30 19.03
CA VAL A 362 9.55 8.22 17.97
C VAL A 362 9.01 8.75 16.63
N LEU A 363 7.79 8.38 16.24
CA LEU A 363 7.15 8.91 15.03
C LEU A 363 6.87 10.41 15.13
N GLN A 364 6.44 10.90 16.29
CA GLN A 364 6.17 12.32 16.52
C GLN A 364 7.46 13.13 16.48
N ASN A 365 8.55 12.64 17.07
CA ASN A 365 9.86 13.26 16.99
C ASN A 365 10.39 13.29 15.55
N TYR A 366 10.20 12.20 14.79
CA TYR A 366 10.51 12.20 13.36
C TYR A 366 9.71 13.27 12.60
N ASN A 367 8.40 13.35 12.86
CA ASN A 367 7.49 14.29 12.20
C ASN A 367 7.74 15.76 12.57
N ARG A 368 8.36 16.04 13.74
CA ARG A 368 8.77 17.41 14.11
C ARG A 368 9.94 17.91 13.26
N GLY A 369 10.84 17.00 12.86
CA GLY A 369 12.03 17.32 12.07
C GLY A 369 11.84 17.22 10.55
N ASN A 370 10.91 16.37 10.09
CA ASN A 370 10.75 15.97 8.69
C ASN A 370 9.31 16.14 8.19
N TYR A 371 8.99 15.58 7.04
CA TYR A 371 7.60 15.39 6.59
C TYR A 371 6.87 14.35 7.46
N LYS A 372 5.54 14.38 7.43
CA LYS A 372 4.69 13.53 8.29
C LYS A 372 4.72 12.08 7.82
N LEU A 373 5.06 11.15 8.70
CA LEU A 373 4.97 9.72 8.48
C LEU A 373 3.75 9.17 9.22
N ASN A 374 2.79 8.63 8.47
CA ASN A 374 1.54 8.09 9.00
C ASN A 374 1.47 6.57 8.71
N PRO A 375 1.31 5.72 9.74
CA PRO A 375 1.20 4.29 9.52
C PRO A 375 -0.15 3.89 8.92
N VAL A 376 -0.12 2.96 7.97
CA VAL A 376 -1.29 2.19 7.55
C VAL A 376 -1.25 0.84 8.28
N ILE A 377 -2.25 0.60 9.12
CA ILE A 377 -2.32 -0.62 9.92
C ILE A 377 -3.17 -1.67 9.20
N VAL A 378 -2.62 -2.87 9.10
CA VAL A 378 -3.23 -4.01 8.42
C VAL A 378 -3.22 -5.24 9.32
N HIS A 379 -4.12 -6.17 9.07
CA HIS A 379 -4.13 -7.44 9.78
C HIS A 379 -2.92 -8.29 9.35
N GLU A 380 -2.30 -9.01 10.28
CA GLU A 380 -1.11 -9.80 9.96
C GLU A 380 -1.40 -10.91 8.94
N ASP A 381 -2.51 -11.63 9.11
CA ASP A 381 -2.92 -12.69 8.18
C ASP A 381 -3.17 -12.14 6.77
N ASP A 382 -3.86 -10.99 6.65
CA ASP A 382 -4.06 -10.33 5.35
C ASP A 382 -2.72 -9.89 4.76
N TYR A 383 -1.82 -9.30 5.56
CA TYR A 383 -0.53 -8.82 5.07
C TYR A 383 0.37 -9.95 4.60
N ASN A 384 0.38 -11.09 5.30
CA ASN A 384 1.16 -12.27 4.92
C ASN A 384 0.71 -12.81 3.56
N VAL A 385 -0.61 -12.92 3.36
CA VAL A 385 -1.22 -13.41 2.13
C VAL A 385 -1.14 -12.38 0.99
N TYR A 386 -1.23 -11.10 1.31
CA TYR A 386 -1.08 -10.00 0.36
C TYR A 386 0.38 -9.86 -0.13
N TYR A 387 1.33 -9.78 0.80
CA TYR A 387 2.74 -9.51 0.50
C TYR A 387 3.45 -10.79 0.07
N GLY A 388 3.42 -11.84 0.90
CA GLY A 388 4.04 -13.14 0.58
C GLY A 388 3.26 -13.93 -0.48
N GLY A 389 1.94 -13.74 -0.55
CA GLY A 389 1.07 -14.41 -1.51
C GLY A 389 0.90 -13.63 -2.82
N ILE A 390 -0.20 -12.89 -3.03
CA ILE A 390 -0.57 -12.34 -4.35
C ILE A 390 0.54 -11.45 -4.91
N SER A 391 1.13 -10.57 -4.10
CA SER A 391 2.14 -9.62 -4.57
C SER A 391 3.42 -10.34 -5.02
N ASN A 392 4.06 -11.14 -4.16
CA ASN A 392 5.37 -11.73 -4.48
C ASN A 392 5.31 -13.15 -5.07
N GLY A 393 4.20 -13.88 -4.88
CA GLY A 393 4.00 -15.24 -5.39
C GLY A 393 3.23 -15.33 -6.71
N LEU A 394 2.48 -14.28 -7.09
CA LEU A 394 1.75 -14.24 -8.37
C LEU A 394 2.16 -13.03 -9.23
N LEU A 395 1.97 -11.81 -8.73
CA LEU A 395 2.15 -10.59 -9.53
C LEU A 395 3.61 -10.32 -9.87
N TRP A 396 4.53 -10.46 -8.90
CA TRP A 396 5.96 -10.28 -9.14
C TRP A 396 6.50 -11.18 -10.26
N PRO A 397 6.39 -12.52 -10.18
CA PRO A 397 6.86 -13.38 -11.27
C PRO A 397 6.09 -13.16 -12.58
N ALA A 398 4.78 -12.94 -12.53
CA ALA A 398 3.98 -12.69 -13.73
C ALA A 398 4.43 -11.42 -14.45
N LEU A 399 4.49 -10.28 -13.78
CA LEU A 399 4.82 -8.98 -14.39
C LEU A 399 6.27 -8.89 -14.88
N HIS A 400 7.15 -9.75 -14.38
CA HIS A 400 8.52 -9.93 -14.90
C HIS A 400 8.60 -10.97 -16.04
N ASN A 401 7.48 -11.47 -16.57
CA ASN A 401 7.43 -12.53 -17.58
C ASN A 401 8.16 -13.84 -17.17
N LEU A 402 8.00 -14.25 -15.92
CA LEU A 402 8.64 -15.44 -15.35
C LEU A 402 7.59 -16.40 -14.76
N PRO A 403 6.74 -17.02 -15.61
CA PRO A 403 5.65 -17.88 -15.16
C PRO A 403 6.13 -19.10 -14.35
N GLU A 404 7.36 -19.55 -14.54
CA GLU A 404 7.96 -20.67 -13.82
C GLU A 404 8.13 -20.43 -12.32
N TYR A 405 8.13 -19.17 -11.87
CA TYR A 405 8.22 -18.81 -10.44
C TYR A 405 6.86 -18.42 -9.83
N ILE A 406 5.75 -18.54 -10.57
CA ILE A 406 4.40 -18.37 -10.01
C ILE A 406 4.11 -19.55 -9.07
N VAL A 407 3.66 -19.26 -7.85
CA VAL A 407 3.34 -20.28 -6.85
C VAL A 407 2.22 -21.22 -7.34
N GLU A 408 2.47 -22.52 -7.28
CA GLU A 408 1.55 -23.55 -7.79
C GLU A 408 0.19 -23.60 -7.06
N GLU A 409 0.12 -23.12 -5.83
CA GLU A 409 -1.11 -23.02 -5.03
C GLU A 409 -2.20 -22.20 -5.76
N TYR A 410 -1.82 -21.26 -6.61
CA TYR A 410 -2.74 -20.45 -7.41
C TYR A 410 -3.39 -21.19 -8.58
N ASN A 411 -3.03 -22.45 -8.82
CA ASN A 411 -3.84 -23.34 -9.65
C ASN A 411 -5.17 -23.70 -8.97
N ASN A 412 -5.26 -23.59 -7.64
CA ASN A 412 -6.50 -23.73 -6.91
C ASN A 412 -7.26 -22.40 -6.87
N ILE A 413 -8.39 -22.35 -7.57
CA ILE A 413 -9.24 -21.16 -7.69
C ILE A 413 -9.73 -20.66 -6.32
N LYS A 414 -9.97 -21.55 -5.35
CA LYS A 414 -10.41 -21.15 -4.01
C LYS A 414 -9.32 -20.35 -3.29
N ILE A 415 -8.10 -20.88 -3.24
CA ILE A 415 -6.94 -20.21 -2.63
C ILE A 415 -6.69 -18.87 -3.34
N LEU A 416 -6.73 -18.87 -4.68
CA LEU A 416 -6.55 -17.67 -5.48
C LEU A 416 -7.57 -16.57 -5.12
N LYS A 417 -8.86 -16.92 -4.99
CA LYS A 417 -9.92 -15.95 -4.62
C LYS A 417 -9.77 -15.46 -3.18
N ASP A 418 -9.45 -16.34 -2.24
CA ASP A 418 -9.27 -15.99 -0.84
C ASP A 418 -8.08 -15.02 -0.67
N HIS A 419 -6.94 -15.34 -1.32
CA HIS A 419 -5.76 -14.49 -1.31
C HIS A 419 -5.97 -13.17 -2.07
N TRP A 420 -6.73 -13.19 -3.17
CA TRP A 420 -7.14 -12.00 -3.89
C TRP A 420 -7.99 -11.07 -3.03
N CYS A 421 -8.95 -11.62 -2.26
CA CYS A 421 -9.76 -10.84 -1.33
C CYS A 421 -8.90 -10.10 -0.30
N ALA A 422 -7.87 -10.75 0.27
CA ALA A 422 -6.90 -10.10 1.14
C ALA A 422 -6.13 -8.97 0.43
N TYR A 423 -5.74 -9.17 -0.83
CA TYR A 423 -5.08 -8.12 -1.63
C TYR A 423 -5.96 -6.90 -1.85
N VAL A 424 -7.25 -7.09 -2.18
CA VAL A 424 -8.24 -6.02 -2.30
C VAL A 424 -8.45 -5.33 -0.95
N ARG A 425 -8.51 -6.07 0.15
CA ARG A 425 -8.71 -5.53 1.51
C ARG A 425 -7.56 -4.63 1.93
N VAL A 426 -6.32 -5.06 1.70
CA VAL A 426 -5.14 -4.22 1.98
C VAL A 426 -5.17 -2.95 1.12
N ASN A 427 -5.43 -3.07 -0.19
CA ASN A 427 -5.58 -1.91 -1.08
C ASN A 427 -6.69 -0.96 -0.59
N TYR A 428 -7.81 -1.48 -0.11
CA TYR A 428 -8.90 -0.70 0.47
C TYR A 428 -8.44 0.09 1.70
N GLN A 429 -7.70 -0.54 2.61
CA GLN A 429 -7.15 0.15 3.79
C GLN A 429 -6.20 1.27 3.39
N PHE A 430 -5.27 1.03 2.46
CA PHE A 430 -4.36 2.07 1.96
C PHE A 430 -5.12 3.23 1.29
N ALA A 431 -6.09 2.93 0.43
CA ALA A 431 -6.91 3.93 -0.25
C ALA A 431 -7.71 4.81 0.73
N ILE A 432 -8.41 4.20 1.68
CA ILE A 432 -9.19 4.94 2.69
C ILE A 432 -8.28 5.82 3.56
N ASN A 433 -7.11 5.31 3.94
CA ASN A 433 -6.11 6.08 4.69
C ASN A 433 -5.58 7.27 3.90
N ALA A 434 -5.24 7.08 2.62
CA ALA A 434 -4.78 8.16 1.74
C ALA A 434 -5.83 9.27 1.65
N VAL A 435 -7.08 8.90 1.37
CA VAL A 435 -8.17 9.86 1.22
C VAL A 435 -8.46 10.62 2.53
N ARG A 436 -8.46 9.93 3.69
CA ARG A 436 -8.66 10.58 5.00
C ARG A 436 -7.57 11.58 5.38
N ASN A 437 -6.35 11.40 4.87
CA ASN A 437 -5.22 12.30 5.12
C ASN A 437 -5.08 13.41 4.05
N SER A 438 -5.83 13.30 2.95
CA SER A 438 -5.83 14.26 1.84
C SER A 438 -6.82 15.40 2.04
N ARG A 439 -6.51 16.54 1.44
CA ARG A 439 -7.40 17.69 1.19
C ARG A 439 -7.75 17.73 -0.29
N PRO A 440 -8.84 18.40 -0.70
CA PRO A 440 -9.24 18.47 -2.11
C PRO A 440 -8.15 18.97 -3.07
N GLN A 441 -7.23 19.82 -2.61
CA GLN A 441 -6.12 20.35 -3.40
C GLN A 441 -4.84 19.51 -3.35
N ASP A 442 -4.77 18.46 -2.52
CA ASP A 442 -3.53 17.68 -2.38
C ASP A 442 -3.36 16.71 -3.55
N PHE A 443 -2.11 16.44 -3.95
CA PHE A 443 -1.79 15.40 -4.92
C PHE A 443 -1.50 14.08 -4.20
N ILE A 444 -2.24 13.02 -4.53
CA ILE A 444 -2.00 11.68 -3.97
C ILE A 444 -1.11 10.89 -4.92
N TRP A 445 0.06 10.48 -4.47
CA TRP A 445 1.01 9.71 -5.26
C TRP A 445 1.15 8.28 -4.75
N ILE A 446 0.68 7.31 -5.54
CA ILE A 446 0.71 5.89 -5.20
C ILE A 446 1.89 5.20 -5.89
N HIS A 447 2.57 4.32 -5.17
CA HIS A 447 3.70 3.56 -5.70
C HIS A 447 3.50 2.04 -5.71
N ASP A 448 3.80 1.49 -6.88
CA ASP A 448 4.18 0.10 -7.13
C ASP A 448 3.06 -0.96 -7.10
N TYR A 449 3.40 -2.15 -7.58
CA TYR A 449 2.49 -3.28 -7.86
C TYR A 449 1.70 -3.82 -6.65
N HIS A 450 2.06 -3.40 -5.45
CA HIS A 450 1.35 -3.71 -4.22
C HIS A 450 -0.01 -2.99 -4.16
N LEU A 451 -0.11 -1.79 -4.75
CA LEU A 451 -1.22 -0.85 -4.56
C LEU A 451 -2.01 -0.56 -5.85
N LEU A 452 -2.06 -1.53 -6.78
CA LEU A 452 -2.63 -1.38 -8.13
C LEU A 452 -4.12 -1.02 -8.16
N LEU A 453 -4.86 -1.35 -7.11
CA LEU A 453 -6.32 -1.17 -7.07
C LEU A 453 -6.74 0.12 -6.37
N THR A 454 -5.82 0.80 -5.71
CA THR A 454 -6.15 1.96 -4.87
C THR A 454 -6.82 3.09 -5.67
N GLY A 455 -6.46 3.29 -6.95
CA GLY A 455 -7.10 4.28 -7.82
C GLY A 455 -8.59 4.06 -7.99
N LEU A 456 -9.01 2.82 -8.30
CA LEU A 456 -10.42 2.45 -8.41
C LEU A 456 -11.19 2.74 -7.11
N ILE A 457 -10.58 2.42 -5.96
CA ILE A 457 -11.20 2.59 -4.64
C ILE A 457 -11.32 4.09 -4.30
N MET A 458 -10.26 4.87 -4.52
CA MET A 458 -10.24 6.30 -4.21
C MET A 458 -11.23 7.08 -5.08
N GLN A 459 -11.29 6.82 -6.39
CA GLN A 459 -12.23 7.51 -7.27
C GLN A 459 -13.70 7.12 -7.00
N GLY A 460 -13.94 5.92 -6.45
CA GLY A 460 -15.26 5.53 -5.93
C GLY A 460 -15.69 6.33 -4.70
N LEU A 461 -14.74 6.84 -3.91
CA LEU A 461 -14.99 7.68 -2.72
C LEU A 461 -15.18 9.16 -3.11
N ASP A 462 -14.29 9.66 -3.96
CA ASP A 462 -14.31 11.03 -4.45
C ASP A 462 -13.70 11.12 -5.87
N PRO A 463 -14.51 11.41 -6.89
CA PRO A 463 -14.05 11.50 -8.29
C PRO A 463 -13.20 12.76 -8.58
N ASN A 464 -13.11 13.70 -7.64
CA ASN A 464 -12.35 14.94 -7.82
C ASN A 464 -10.90 14.82 -7.34
N LEU A 465 -10.49 13.66 -6.82
CA LEU A 465 -9.13 13.46 -6.31
C LEU A 465 -8.13 13.42 -7.45
N GLU A 466 -7.06 14.20 -7.32
CA GLU A 466 -5.90 14.09 -8.19
C GLU A 466 -4.98 12.98 -7.69
N VAL A 467 -5.02 11.84 -8.36
CA VAL A 467 -4.29 10.63 -7.96
C VAL A 467 -3.36 10.17 -9.07
N GLY A 468 -2.06 10.16 -8.80
CA GLY A 468 -1.03 9.59 -9.67
C GLY A 468 -0.57 8.21 -9.20
N PHE A 469 -0.14 7.37 -10.13
CA PHE A 469 0.46 6.07 -9.85
C PHE A 469 1.78 5.90 -10.61
N PHE A 470 2.78 5.26 -10.00
CA PHE A 470 4.01 4.90 -10.68
C PHE A 470 4.38 3.44 -10.45
N LEU A 471 4.57 2.68 -11.53
CA LEU A 471 5.01 1.28 -11.50
C LEU A 471 6.53 1.18 -11.56
N HIS A 472 7.16 0.63 -10.52
CA HIS A 472 8.62 0.54 -10.44
C HIS A 472 9.20 -0.69 -11.13
N ILE A 473 8.39 -1.73 -11.26
CA ILE A 473 8.73 -2.99 -11.91
C ILE A 473 8.28 -3.00 -13.38
N PRO A 474 8.74 -3.97 -14.21
CA PRO A 474 8.22 -4.14 -15.55
C PRO A 474 6.72 -4.44 -15.56
N PHE A 475 6.07 -4.19 -16.70
CA PHE A 475 4.70 -4.63 -16.97
C PHE A 475 4.70 -5.57 -18.18
N GLN A 476 5.20 -6.79 -17.97
CA GLN A 476 5.37 -7.80 -19.02
C GLN A 476 4.73 -9.13 -18.60
N PRO A 477 3.40 -9.19 -18.37
CA PRO A 477 2.74 -10.45 -18.06
C PRO A 477 2.87 -11.45 -19.23
N PRO A 478 3.01 -12.76 -18.95
CA PRO A 478 3.09 -13.78 -20.01
C PRO A 478 1.76 -13.83 -20.78
N GLU A 479 1.79 -14.27 -22.05
CA GLU A 479 0.65 -14.25 -22.98
C GLU A 479 -0.62 -14.93 -22.40
N ASN A 480 -0.46 -16.02 -21.65
CA ASN A 480 -1.57 -16.75 -21.05
C ASN A 480 -2.02 -16.22 -19.68
N PHE A 481 -1.42 -15.14 -19.16
CA PHE A 481 -1.73 -14.58 -17.84
C PHE A 481 -3.19 -14.15 -17.73
N PHE A 482 -3.68 -13.34 -18.68
CA PHE A 482 -5.06 -12.84 -18.64
C PHE A 482 -6.10 -13.92 -18.96
N LYS A 483 -5.70 -15.02 -19.62
CA LYS A 483 -6.57 -16.20 -19.80
C LYS A 483 -6.68 -17.02 -18.51
N LYS A 484 -5.55 -17.31 -17.86
CA LYS A 484 -5.50 -18.16 -16.65
C LYS A 484 -5.94 -17.42 -15.39
N TYR A 485 -5.51 -16.17 -15.22
CA TYR A 485 -5.71 -15.35 -14.03
C TYR A 485 -6.59 -14.13 -14.34
N ALA A 486 -7.58 -14.28 -15.23
CA ALA A 486 -8.52 -13.22 -15.62
C ALA A 486 -9.14 -12.49 -14.42
N ALA A 487 -9.48 -13.23 -13.37
CA ALA A 487 -10.07 -12.71 -12.13
C ALA A 487 -9.16 -11.73 -11.35
N ILE A 488 -7.88 -11.63 -11.71
CA ILE A 488 -6.88 -10.75 -11.09
C ILE A 488 -6.38 -9.76 -12.13
N GLY A 489 -6.01 -10.24 -13.32
CA GLY A 489 -5.48 -9.41 -14.40
C GLY A 489 -6.45 -8.33 -14.87
N ILE A 490 -7.72 -8.67 -15.11
CA ILE A 490 -8.72 -7.70 -15.60
C ILE A 490 -8.99 -6.59 -14.56
N PRO A 491 -9.21 -6.90 -13.26
CA PRO A 491 -9.28 -5.87 -12.23
C PRO A 491 -8.05 -4.96 -12.16
N ILE A 492 -6.84 -5.49 -12.37
CA ILE A 492 -5.61 -4.69 -12.36
C ILE A 492 -5.58 -3.68 -13.50
N LEU A 493 -5.94 -4.10 -14.73
CA LEU A 493 -6.01 -3.18 -15.87
C LEU A 493 -7.01 -2.05 -15.60
N ARG A 494 -8.21 -2.40 -15.10
CA ARG A 494 -9.22 -1.41 -14.70
C ARG A 494 -8.72 -0.51 -13.59
N GLY A 495 -8.05 -1.05 -12.58
CA GLY A 495 -7.51 -0.32 -11.43
C GLY A 495 -6.49 0.74 -11.85
N LEU A 496 -5.56 0.37 -12.72
CA LEU A 496 -4.58 1.30 -13.27
C LEU A 496 -5.21 2.42 -14.11
N LEU A 497 -6.26 2.11 -14.88
CA LEU A 497 -7.00 3.12 -15.65
C LEU A 497 -7.92 4.02 -14.80
N ARG A 498 -7.89 3.90 -13.47
CA ARG A 498 -8.63 4.79 -12.54
C ARG A 498 -7.73 5.79 -11.83
N PHE A 499 -6.43 5.78 -12.11
CA PHE A 499 -5.58 6.91 -11.78
C PHE A 499 -5.78 8.03 -12.80
N THR A 500 -5.46 9.26 -12.42
CA THR A 500 -5.42 10.39 -13.35
C THR A 500 -4.18 10.32 -14.23
N LYS A 501 -3.06 9.89 -13.64
CA LYS A 501 -1.74 9.75 -14.27
C LYS A 501 -1.13 8.42 -13.86
N VAL A 502 -0.59 7.66 -14.81
CA VAL A 502 0.17 6.43 -14.58
C VAL A 502 1.53 6.54 -15.26
N GLY A 503 2.59 6.35 -14.49
CA GLY A 503 3.97 6.33 -14.98
C GLY A 503 4.56 4.93 -15.02
N PHE A 504 5.33 4.67 -16.08
CA PHE A 504 6.12 3.45 -16.26
C PHE A 504 7.61 3.78 -16.36
N GLN A 505 8.47 2.78 -16.15
CA GLN A 505 9.91 2.94 -16.30
C GLN A 505 10.36 3.04 -17.77
N THR A 506 9.69 2.33 -18.68
CA THR A 506 10.12 2.20 -20.08
C THR A 506 8.95 2.27 -21.05
N HIS A 507 9.20 2.70 -22.30
CA HIS A 507 8.19 2.67 -23.37
C HIS A 507 7.69 1.25 -23.63
N ARG A 508 8.55 0.24 -23.48
CA ARG A 508 8.18 -1.17 -23.62
C ARG A 508 7.07 -1.57 -22.65
N ASP A 509 7.16 -1.14 -21.39
CA ASP A 509 6.16 -1.45 -20.35
C ASP A 509 4.85 -0.69 -20.57
N ARG A 510 4.93 0.61 -20.93
CA ARG A 510 3.75 1.41 -21.28
C ARG A 510 3.01 0.81 -22.47
N SER A 511 3.72 0.49 -23.56
CA SER A 511 3.12 -0.07 -24.78
C SER A 511 2.49 -1.43 -24.52
N SER A 512 3.16 -2.30 -23.76
CA SER A 512 2.61 -3.58 -23.30
C SER A 512 1.28 -3.39 -22.56
N PHE A 513 1.24 -2.46 -21.60
CA PHE A 513 0.00 -2.14 -20.87
C PHE A 513 -1.12 -1.63 -21.79
N VAL A 514 -0.80 -0.71 -22.71
CA VAL A 514 -1.78 -0.16 -23.68
C VAL A 514 -2.40 -1.26 -24.54
N GLU A 515 -1.57 -2.16 -25.09
CA GLU A 515 -2.07 -3.27 -25.92
C GLU A 515 -2.92 -4.25 -25.12
N LEU A 516 -2.49 -4.62 -23.91
CA LEU A 516 -3.27 -5.48 -23.02
C LEU A 516 -4.61 -4.85 -22.64
N CYS A 517 -4.66 -3.53 -22.44
CA CYS A 517 -5.91 -2.80 -22.25
C CYS A 517 -6.82 -2.88 -23.48
N LYS A 518 -6.30 -2.67 -24.69
CA LYS A 518 -7.09 -2.79 -25.93
C LYS A 518 -7.64 -4.20 -26.16
N GLU A 519 -6.85 -5.22 -25.84
CA GLU A 519 -7.23 -6.63 -26.00
C GLU A 519 -8.32 -7.06 -25.01
N ASN A 520 -8.24 -6.59 -23.77
CA ASN A 520 -9.04 -7.13 -22.66
C ASN A 520 -10.19 -6.21 -22.21
N LEU A 521 -10.18 -4.92 -22.58
CA LEU A 521 -11.19 -3.94 -22.17
C LEU A 521 -11.95 -3.39 -23.39
N PRO A 522 -13.16 -3.92 -23.68
CA PRO A 522 -13.96 -3.42 -24.79
C PRO A 522 -14.40 -1.97 -24.54
N LEU A 523 -14.65 -1.21 -25.62
CA LEU A 523 -15.07 0.20 -25.56
C LEU A 523 -14.01 1.19 -25.05
N LEU A 524 -12.77 0.75 -24.89
CA LEU A 524 -11.63 1.61 -24.61
C LEU A 524 -11.29 2.46 -25.83
N ASN A 525 -11.03 3.75 -25.60
CA ASN A 525 -10.46 4.64 -26.60
C ASN A 525 -9.05 5.06 -26.16
N ALA A 526 -8.05 4.84 -27.00
CA ALA A 526 -6.67 5.22 -26.74
C ALA A 526 -6.20 6.22 -27.81
N THR A 527 -5.63 7.32 -27.35
CA THR A 527 -4.97 8.33 -28.19
C THR A 527 -3.52 8.47 -27.76
N TYR A 528 -2.64 8.81 -28.70
CA TYR A 528 -1.23 9.04 -28.43
C TYR A 528 -0.85 10.42 -28.94
N ASP A 529 -0.30 11.24 -28.05
CA ASP A 529 0.27 12.53 -28.40
C ASP A 529 1.80 12.38 -28.47
N SER A 530 2.33 12.45 -29.70
CA SER A 530 3.76 12.31 -29.95
C SER A 530 4.57 13.55 -29.55
N SER A 531 3.94 14.69 -29.31
CA SER A 531 4.64 15.92 -28.92
C SER A 531 5.11 15.89 -27.47
N VAL A 532 4.31 15.26 -26.60
CA VAL A 532 4.59 15.11 -25.16
C VAL A 532 4.87 13.66 -24.75
N ASP A 533 4.81 12.72 -25.70
CA ASP A 533 4.95 11.28 -25.49
C ASP A 533 4.01 10.72 -24.39
N ILE A 534 2.72 11.07 -24.49
CA ILE A 534 1.68 10.63 -23.55
C ILE A 534 0.60 9.85 -24.30
N HIS A 535 0.22 8.69 -23.76
CA HIS A 535 -1.02 8.02 -24.16
C HIS A 535 -2.16 8.47 -23.26
N THR A 536 -3.26 8.92 -23.84
CA THR A 536 -4.50 9.17 -23.09
C THR A 536 -5.48 8.05 -23.38
N ILE A 537 -5.84 7.30 -22.32
CA ILE A 537 -6.84 6.24 -22.37
C ILE A 537 -8.13 6.72 -21.74
N ILE A 538 -9.22 6.65 -22.50
CA ILE A 538 -10.58 6.89 -22.02
C ILE A 538 -11.30 5.55 -21.91
N TYR A 539 -11.67 5.18 -20.69
CA TYR A 539 -12.39 3.93 -20.40
C TYR A 539 -13.51 4.17 -19.39
N GLU A 540 -14.74 3.80 -19.77
CA GLU A 540 -15.97 4.02 -18.97
C GLU A 540 -16.20 5.49 -18.56
N GLY A 541 -15.71 6.43 -19.37
CA GLY A 541 -15.83 7.87 -19.09
C GLY A 541 -14.77 8.46 -18.18
N TRP A 542 -13.80 7.65 -17.76
CA TRP A 542 -12.63 8.13 -17.05
C TRP A 542 -11.47 8.31 -18.03
N SER A 543 -10.70 9.39 -17.87
CA SER A 543 -9.50 9.66 -18.66
C SER A 543 -8.26 9.41 -17.80
N CYS A 544 -7.32 8.63 -18.32
CA CYS A 544 -6.06 8.31 -17.67
C CYS A 544 -4.90 8.62 -18.62
N SER A 545 -3.95 9.43 -18.16
CA SER A 545 -2.72 9.74 -18.90
C SER A 545 -1.61 8.74 -18.55
N LEU A 546 -0.95 8.17 -19.55
CA LEU A 546 0.12 7.19 -19.39
C LEU A 546 1.43 7.74 -19.94
N GLY A 547 2.45 7.84 -19.09
CA GLY A 547 3.77 8.36 -19.45
C GLY A 547 4.91 7.41 -19.08
N VAL A 548 6.11 7.75 -19.54
CA VAL A 548 7.35 7.02 -19.25
C VAL A 548 8.29 7.95 -18.51
N PHE A 549 8.63 7.60 -17.27
CA PHE A 549 9.46 8.41 -16.39
C PHE A 549 10.56 7.53 -15.77
N PRO A 550 11.68 7.31 -16.48
CA PRO A 550 12.76 6.44 -16.02
C PRO A 550 13.37 6.94 -14.72
N VAL A 551 13.25 6.16 -13.65
CA VAL A 551 13.76 6.53 -12.33
C VAL A 551 15.29 6.61 -12.31
N SER A 552 15.87 7.57 -11.58
CA SER A 552 17.33 7.76 -11.48
C SER A 552 17.83 7.87 -10.03
N ILE A 553 19.15 7.92 -9.85
CA ILE A 553 19.78 8.08 -8.54
C ILE A 553 20.14 9.53 -8.25
N LYS A 554 20.25 9.88 -6.97
CA LYS A 554 20.83 11.15 -6.53
C LYS A 554 22.37 11.02 -6.49
N ASN A 555 23.05 11.50 -7.53
CA ASN A 555 24.49 11.32 -7.70
C ASN A 555 25.32 11.83 -6.52
N ASP A 556 24.96 12.99 -5.96
CA ASP A 556 25.71 13.62 -4.86
C ASP A 556 25.82 12.69 -3.64
N ASP A 557 24.83 11.83 -3.43
CA ASP A 557 24.84 10.86 -2.33
C ASP A 557 25.85 9.71 -2.52
N PHE A 558 26.41 9.57 -3.72
CA PHE A 558 27.47 8.62 -4.04
C PHE A 558 28.81 9.33 -4.21
N LEU A 559 28.84 10.44 -4.97
CA LEU A 559 30.05 11.21 -5.24
C LEU A 559 30.71 11.74 -3.96
N LYS A 560 29.92 12.07 -2.93
CA LYS A 560 30.45 12.47 -1.61
C LYS A 560 31.34 11.40 -0.96
N PHE A 561 31.06 10.12 -1.19
CA PHE A 561 31.86 9.01 -0.65
C PHE A 561 33.08 8.70 -1.53
N VAL A 562 32.95 8.88 -2.85
CA VAL A 562 34.04 8.63 -3.81
C VAL A 562 35.29 9.44 -3.47
N GLN A 563 35.11 10.68 -2.98
CA GLN A 563 36.20 11.61 -2.67
C GLN A 563 36.81 11.41 -1.27
N LEU A 564 36.23 10.55 -0.42
CA LEU A 564 36.72 10.36 0.95
C LEU A 564 38.01 9.51 0.95
N PRO A 565 39.10 9.97 1.59
CA PRO A 565 40.34 9.20 1.67
C PRO A 565 40.16 7.81 2.30
N GLU A 566 39.26 7.69 3.28
CA GLU A 566 38.94 6.42 3.91
C GLU A 566 38.27 5.44 2.94
N THR A 567 37.39 5.92 2.07
CA THR A 567 36.70 5.08 1.07
C THR A 567 37.67 4.62 -0.02
N VAL A 568 38.59 5.49 -0.46
CA VAL A 568 39.65 5.12 -1.42
C VAL A 568 40.58 4.06 -0.82
N LYS A 569 41.03 4.26 0.42
CA LYS A 569 41.85 3.26 1.12
C LYS A 569 41.11 1.92 1.26
N LYS A 570 39.83 1.95 1.64
CA LYS A 570 38.99 0.74 1.69
C LYS A 570 38.88 0.05 0.33
N ALA A 571 38.79 0.80 -0.76
CA ALA A 571 38.74 0.22 -2.10
C ALA A 571 40.05 -0.54 -2.43
N ASP A 572 41.20 0.03 -2.09
CA ASP A 572 42.50 -0.64 -2.23
C ASP A 572 42.60 -1.90 -1.36
N ASP A 573 42.11 -1.82 -0.12
CA ASP A 573 42.09 -2.95 0.83
C ASP A 573 41.17 -4.07 0.33
N ILE A 574 39.96 -3.75 -0.15
CA ILE A 574 39.03 -4.71 -0.77
C ILE A 574 39.68 -5.37 -1.98
N ARG A 575 40.36 -4.60 -2.84
CA ARG A 575 41.02 -5.14 -4.02
C ARG A 575 42.11 -6.15 -3.64
N LYS A 576 42.92 -5.84 -2.62
CA LYS A 576 43.93 -6.75 -2.08
C LYS A 576 43.32 -7.98 -1.41
N GLU A 577 42.22 -7.82 -0.67
CA GLU A 577 41.52 -8.92 -0.02
C GLU A 577 40.94 -9.90 -1.05
N MET A 578 40.26 -9.39 -2.08
CA MET A 578 39.60 -10.21 -3.09
C MET A 578 40.60 -10.87 -4.04
N LEU A 579 41.57 -10.12 -4.57
CA LEU A 579 42.53 -10.64 -5.55
C LEU A 579 43.75 -11.31 -4.91
N GLY A 580 44.06 -11.03 -3.64
CA GLY A 580 45.27 -11.40 -2.92
C GLY A 580 46.44 -10.42 -3.14
N GLU A 581 47.36 -10.30 -2.16
CA GLU A 581 48.49 -9.35 -2.23
C GLU A 581 49.41 -9.59 -3.43
N ASP A 582 49.64 -10.86 -3.79
CA ASP A 582 50.50 -11.26 -4.91
C ASP A 582 49.73 -11.43 -6.24
N ALA A 583 48.64 -10.68 -6.44
CA ALA A 583 47.83 -10.78 -7.65
C ALA A 583 48.62 -10.39 -8.92
N PRO A 584 48.50 -11.15 -10.03
CA PRO A 584 49.08 -10.76 -11.30
C PRO A 584 48.58 -9.38 -11.78
N LYS A 585 49.43 -8.63 -12.48
CA LYS A 585 49.07 -7.29 -12.98
C LYS A 585 47.87 -7.29 -13.94
N ASP A 586 47.62 -8.41 -14.62
CA ASP A 586 46.50 -8.60 -15.54
C ASP A 586 45.27 -9.24 -14.89
N ALA A 587 45.23 -9.36 -13.56
CA ALA A 587 44.08 -9.86 -12.81
C ALA A 587 42.94 -8.84 -12.79
N CYS A 588 41.70 -9.32 -12.93
CA CYS A 588 40.50 -8.50 -12.93
C CYS A 588 39.56 -8.87 -11.78
N LEU A 589 39.03 -7.84 -11.11
CA LEU A 589 37.97 -7.93 -10.13
C LEU A 589 36.63 -7.60 -10.78
N PHE A 590 35.79 -8.63 -10.96
CA PHE A 590 34.40 -8.48 -11.33
C PHE A 590 33.56 -8.23 -10.07
N PHE A 591 32.70 -7.23 -10.10
CA PHE A 591 31.83 -6.91 -8.98
C PHE A 591 30.36 -6.91 -9.38
N SER A 592 29.53 -7.48 -8.51
CA SER A 592 28.09 -7.54 -8.69
C SER A 592 27.39 -7.48 -7.34
N VAL A 593 26.40 -6.61 -7.22
CA VAL A 593 25.62 -6.40 -5.99
C VAL A 593 24.15 -6.29 -6.32
N GLU A 594 23.36 -7.26 -5.85
CA GLU A 594 21.93 -7.33 -6.16
C GLU A 594 21.13 -7.91 -4.99
N ARG A 595 19.81 -7.73 -5.00
CA ARG A 595 18.93 -8.50 -4.12
C ARG A 595 18.96 -9.97 -4.51
N PHE A 596 18.83 -10.87 -3.55
CA PHE A 596 18.89 -12.31 -3.81
C PHE A 596 17.55 -12.85 -4.37
N ASP A 597 17.25 -12.42 -5.59
CA ASP A 597 15.97 -12.57 -6.28
C ASP A 597 16.18 -13.19 -7.67
N TYR A 598 15.30 -14.10 -8.08
CA TYR A 598 15.40 -14.81 -9.35
C TYR A 598 15.33 -13.89 -10.58
N THR A 599 14.75 -12.69 -10.44
CA THR A 599 14.74 -11.68 -11.51
C THR A 599 16.15 -11.16 -11.85
N LYS A 600 17.10 -11.28 -10.92
CA LYS A 600 18.46 -10.74 -11.03
C LYS A 600 19.43 -11.64 -11.81
N GLY A 601 19.00 -12.84 -12.20
CA GLY A 601 19.81 -13.70 -13.05
C GLY A 601 21.13 -14.15 -12.40
N ILE A 602 21.17 -14.28 -11.06
CA ILE A 602 22.38 -14.66 -10.31
C ILE A 602 22.80 -16.08 -10.72
N LYS A 603 21.86 -17.02 -10.81
CA LYS A 603 22.13 -18.39 -11.26
C LYS A 603 22.76 -18.41 -12.66
N GLU A 604 22.19 -17.69 -13.61
CA GLU A 604 22.67 -17.56 -14.98
C GLU A 604 24.07 -16.94 -15.02
N LYS A 605 24.32 -15.90 -14.21
CA LYS A 605 25.63 -15.27 -14.05
C LYS A 605 26.68 -16.23 -13.52
N LEU A 606 26.34 -17.04 -12.52
CA LEU A 606 27.22 -18.09 -12.01
C LEU A 606 27.51 -19.14 -13.08
N THR A 607 26.52 -19.52 -13.89
CA THR A 607 26.71 -20.49 -14.98
C THR A 607 27.62 -19.93 -16.07
N ALA A 608 27.45 -18.67 -16.45
CA ALA A 608 28.34 -17.99 -17.38
C ALA A 608 29.76 -17.90 -16.82
N TYR A 609 29.91 -17.63 -15.52
CA TYR A 609 31.20 -17.54 -14.85
C TYR A 609 31.92 -18.90 -14.72
N GLN A 610 31.18 -20.00 -14.53
CA GLN A 610 31.74 -21.34 -14.61
C GLN A 610 32.32 -21.60 -16.02
N LYS A 611 31.55 -21.31 -17.07
CA LYS A 611 31.97 -21.50 -18.47
C LYS A 611 33.13 -20.59 -18.89
N TYR A 612 33.22 -19.40 -18.29
CA TYR A 612 34.35 -18.49 -18.50
C TYR A 612 35.69 -19.17 -18.22
N PHE A 613 35.81 -19.93 -17.13
CA PHE A 613 37.06 -20.66 -16.82
C PHE A 613 37.28 -21.91 -17.68
N GLU A 614 36.21 -22.58 -18.13
CA GLU A 614 36.31 -23.69 -19.09
C GLU A 614 36.92 -23.21 -20.41
N LYS A 615 36.50 -22.02 -20.85
CA LYS A 615 36.97 -21.41 -22.09
C LYS A 615 38.32 -20.72 -21.96
N TYR A 616 38.58 -20.10 -20.81
CA TYR A 616 39.83 -19.38 -20.53
C TYR A 616 40.57 -19.95 -19.31
N PRO A 617 41.13 -21.17 -19.40
CA PRO A 617 41.87 -21.78 -18.29
C PRO A 617 43.06 -20.95 -17.81
N ASN A 618 43.62 -20.08 -18.66
CA ASN A 618 44.71 -19.18 -18.34
C ASN A 618 44.33 -18.02 -17.40
N ARG A 619 43.04 -17.86 -17.07
CA ARG A 619 42.54 -16.86 -16.12
C ARG A 619 42.35 -17.42 -14.70
N ILE A 620 42.43 -18.75 -14.54
CA ILE A 620 42.45 -19.42 -13.23
C ILE A 620 43.65 -18.92 -12.41
N GLY A 621 43.44 -18.57 -11.15
CA GLY A 621 44.46 -17.96 -10.28
C GLY A 621 44.59 -16.43 -10.43
N LYS A 622 43.87 -15.81 -11.38
CA LYS A 622 43.92 -14.37 -11.65
C LYS A 622 42.62 -13.68 -11.28
N ASP A 623 41.53 -14.05 -11.95
CA ASP A 623 40.28 -13.29 -11.91
C ASP A 623 39.39 -13.73 -10.75
N VAL A 624 38.64 -12.77 -10.22
CA VAL A 624 37.71 -13.03 -9.11
C VAL A 624 36.39 -12.33 -9.38
N LEU A 625 35.28 -13.04 -9.18
CA LEU A 625 33.95 -12.48 -9.10
C LEU A 625 33.58 -12.29 -7.65
N TYR A 626 33.38 -11.04 -7.24
CA TYR A 626 32.80 -10.68 -5.96
C TYR A 626 31.30 -10.41 -6.13
N GLN A 627 30.49 -11.38 -5.67
CA GLN A 627 29.03 -11.33 -5.72
C GLN A 627 28.46 -11.07 -4.32
N VAL A 628 27.74 -9.97 -4.19
CA VAL A 628 26.97 -9.62 -2.99
C VAL A 628 25.49 -9.83 -3.30
N ALA A 629 24.83 -10.73 -2.58
CA ALA A 629 23.43 -11.08 -2.78
C ALA A 629 22.64 -10.85 -1.49
N VAL A 630 21.99 -9.68 -1.37
CA VAL A 630 21.27 -9.30 -0.15
C VAL A 630 20.02 -10.15 0.00
N THR A 631 19.95 -10.96 1.07
CA THR A 631 18.83 -11.87 1.33
C THR A 631 17.50 -11.12 1.48
N ASN A 632 16.46 -11.64 0.84
CA ASN A 632 15.12 -11.10 0.88
C ASN A 632 14.06 -12.21 0.78
N ARG A 633 12.88 -11.97 1.36
CA ARG A 633 11.64 -12.74 1.10
C ARG A 633 11.75 -14.27 1.26
N ARG A 634 12.62 -14.76 2.15
CA ARG A 634 12.86 -16.21 2.34
C ARG A 634 11.63 -16.98 2.85
N SER A 635 10.59 -16.30 3.32
CA SER A 635 9.29 -16.90 3.66
C SER A 635 8.55 -17.44 2.43
N VAL A 636 8.85 -16.95 1.23
CA VAL A 636 8.28 -17.44 -0.02
C VAL A 636 9.12 -18.59 -0.55
N ASN A 637 8.49 -19.75 -0.78
CA ASN A 637 9.19 -20.99 -1.11
C ASN A 637 10.09 -20.88 -2.36
N THR A 638 9.61 -20.22 -3.42
CA THR A 638 10.35 -20.05 -4.68
C THR A 638 11.65 -19.27 -4.50
N TYR A 639 11.66 -18.26 -3.61
CA TYR A 639 12.87 -17.52 -3.27
C TYR A 639 13.86 -18.39 -2.51
N ARG A 640 13.38 -19.13 -1.50
CA ARG A 640 14.23 -20.02 -0.71
C ARG A 640 14.92 -21.07 -1.58
N THR A 641 14.16 -21.76 -2.44
CA THR A 641 14.72 -22.77 -3.35
C THR A 641 15.76 -22.16 -4.29
N TYR A 642 15.47 -21.01 -4.91
CA TYR A 642 16.42 -20.33 -5.79
C TYR A 642 17.71 -19.92 -5.06
N GLN A 643 17.58 -19.39 -3.84
CA GLN A 643 18.70 -18.95 -3.01
C GLN A 643 19.59 -20.15 -2.62
N ASP A 644 19.00 -21.22 -2.14
CA ASP A 644 19.72 -22.43 -1.74
C ASP A 644 20.44 -23.07 -2.94
N GLU A 645 19.81 -23.11 -4.12
CA GLU A 645 20.45 -23.57 -5.37
C GLU A 645 21.65 -22.71 -5.78
N CYS A 646 21.54 -21.38 -5.70
CA CYS A 646 22.63 -20.48 -6.05
C CYS A 646 23.83 -20.62 -5.08
N LEU A 647 23.56 -20.78 -3.78
CA LEU A 647 24.61 -20.98 -2.77
C LEU A 647 25.37 -22.29 -3.00
N LEU A 648 24.64 -23.39 -3.22
CA LEU A 648 25.24 -24.68 -3.55
C LEU A 648 26.09 -24.60 -4.82
N PHE A 649 25.60 -23.88 -5.85
CA PHE A 649 26.32 -23.74 -7.10
C PHE A 649 27.58 -22.86 -6.96
N ALA A 650 27.52 -21.81 -6.13
CA ALA A 650 28.69 -21.00 -5.82
C ALA A 650 29.79 -21.80 -5.10
N GLU A 651 29.41 -22.70 -4.19
CA GLU A 651 30.36 -23.63 -3.57
C GLU A 651 30.99 -24.59 -4.57
N GLU A 652 30.21 -25.09 -5.52
CA GLU A 652 30.70 -26.02 -6.55
C GLU A 652 31.75 -25.36 -7.45
N ILE A 653 31.51 -24.11 -7.89
CA ILE A 653 32.50 -23.34 -8.68
C ILE A 653 33.81 -23.20 -7.91
N ASN A 654 33.76 -22.89 -6.62
CA ASN A 654 34.95 -22.75 -5.77
C ASN A 654 35.66 -24.09 -5.51
N LYS A 655 34.96 -25.23 -5.54
CA LYS A 655 35.57 -26.56 -5.43
C LYS A 655 36.20 -27.00 -6.75
N GLN A 656 35.57 -26.68 -7.87
CA GLN A 656 36.00 -27.08 -9.21
C GLN A 656 37.28 -26.36 -9.65
N TYR A 657 37.39 -25.05 -9.39
CA TYR A 657 38.55 -24.26 -9.81
C TYR A 657 39.43 -23.90 -8.62
N SER A 658 40.67 -24.39 -8.66
CA SER A 658 41.72 -24.05 -7.70
C SER A 658 43.03 -23.78 -8.43
N CYS A 659 43.91 -23.01 -7.79
CA CYS A 659 45.22 -22.68 -8.34
C CYS A 659 46.31 -23.21 -7.41
N HIS A 660 47.19 -24.07 -7.94
CA HIS A 660 48.31 -24.62 -7.16
C HIS A 660 49.30 -23.53 -6.71
N GLU A 661 49.54 -22.53 -7.55
CA GLU A 661 50.46 -21.42 -7.25
C GLU A 661 49.87 -20.45 -6.22
N ARG A 662 48.54 -20.38 -6.13
CA ARG A 662 47.81 -19.50 -5.21
C ARG A 662 46.72 -20.27 -4.47
N PRO A 663 47.06 -21.08 -3.45
CA PRO A 663 46.10 -21.95 -2.75
C PRO A 663 44.96 -21.19 -2.05
N ALA A 664 45.20 -19.93 -1.68
CA ALA A 664 44.19 -19.06 -1.05
C ALA A 664 43.25 -18.36 -2.06
N TRP A 665 43.57 -18.40 -3.36
CA TRP A 665 42.73 -17.79 -4.39
C TRP A 665 41.42 -18.56 -4.54
N LYS A 666 40.32 -17.82 -4.62
CA LYS A 666 39.00 -18.35 -4.93
C LYS A 666 38.47 -17.66 -6.18
N PRO A 667 37.92 -18.40 -7.16
CA PRO A 667 37.32 -17.79 -8.35
C PRO A 667 36.13 -16.90 -7.99
N LEU A 668 35.38 -17.24 -6.94
CA LEU A 668 34.13 -16.60 -6.57
C LEU A 668 34.07 -16.32 -5.06
N VAL A 669 33.90 -15.05 -4.70
CA VAL A 669 33.55 -14.62 -3.35
C VAL A 669 32.06 -14.30 -3.34
N PHE A 670 31.26 -15.15 -2.71
CA PHE A 670 29.80 -14.99 -2.62
C PHE A 670 29.41 -14.63 -1.20
N THR A 671 28.83 -13.44 -1.01
CA THR A 671 28.40 -12.93 0.31
C THR A 671 26.93 -12.59 0.31
N THR A 672 26.29 -12.71 1.46
CA THR A 672 24.86 -12.36 1.64
C THR A 672 24.64 -11.19 2.58
N ASP A 673 25.74 -10.61 3.06
CA ASP A 673 25.74 -9.51 4.02
C ASP A 673 25.36 -8.19 3.35
N VAL A 674 24.69 -7.34 4.12
CA VAL A 674 24.31 -6.00 3.67
C VAL A 674 25.53 -5.10 3.77
N LEU A 675 25.95 -4.53 2.64
CA LEU A 675 27.00 -3.52 2.62
C LEU A 675 26.47 -2.16 3.09
N THR A 676 27.26 -1.46 3.91
CA THR A 676 26.99 -0.05 4.19
C THR A 676 27.21 0.79 2.93
N ARG A 677 26.66 2.00 2.87
CA ARG A 677 26.85 2.87 1.69
C ARG A 677 28.33 3.16 1.41
N SER A 678 29.15 3.36 2.45
CA SER A 678 30.58 3.58 2.29
C SER A 678 31.29 2.34 1.73
N ASP A 679 30.93 1.14 2.20
CA ASP A 679 31.57 -0.09 1.73
C ASP A 679 31.12 -0.44 0.31
N LEU A 680 29.85 -0.17 -0.02
CA LEU A 680 29.32 -0.32 -1.36
C LEU A 680 30.07 0.56 -2.37
N VAL A 681 30.29 1.84 -2.05
CA VAL A 681 31.06 2.77 -2.90
C VAL A 681 32.53 2.33 -2.99
N ALA A 682 33.13 1.84 -1.91
CA ALA A 682 34.47 1.28 -1.95
C ALA A 682 34.57 0.06 -2.90
N CYS A 683 33.57 -0.82 -2.92
CA CYS A 683 33.50 -1.91 -3.90
C CYS A 683 33.38 -1.40 -5.33
N TYR A 684 32.57 -0.36 -5.60
CA TYR A 684 32.48 0.25 -6.92
C TYR A 684 33.82 0.83 -7.38
N LEU A 685 34.59 1.45 -6.48
CA LEU A 685 35.93 1.95 -6.80
C LEU A 685 36.95 0.84 -7.02
N ALA A 686 36.82 -0.28 -6.30
CA ALA A 686 37.76 -1.40 -6.39
C ALA A 686 37.60 -2.23 -7.67
N MET A 687 36.40 -2.25 -8.27
CA MET A 687 36.06 -3.12 -9.39
C MET A 687 36.75 -2.70 -10.69
N ASP A 688 37.14 -3.69 -11.50
CA ASP A 688 37.50 -3.48 -12.91
C ASP A 688 36.28 -3.60 -13.82
N VAL A 689 35.32 -4.47 -13.44
CA VAL A 689 34.12 -4.74 -14.23
C VAL A 689 32.89 -4.86 -13.33
N GLY A 690 31.90 -4.00 -13.56
CA GLY A 690 30.55 -4.15 -13.00
C GLY A 690 29.73 -5.15 -13.82
N VAL A 691 29.07 -6.11 -13.17
CA VAL A 691 28.27 -7.15 -13.82
C VAL A 691 26.80 -7.07 -13.40
N VAL A 692 25.97 -6.50 -14.27
CA VAL A 692 24.54 -6.30 -14.05
C VAL A 692 23.74 -7.08 -15.08
N THR A 693 23.27 -8.26 -14.69
CA THR A 693 22.67 -9.22 -15.64
C THR A 693 21.29 -9.73 -15.20
N PRO A 694 20.32 -8.85 -14.87
CA PRO A 694 18.97 -9.30 -14.57
C PRO A 694 18.32 -9.93 -15.81
N ARG A 695 17.48 -10.95 -15.57
CA ARG A 695 16.59 -11.49 -16.61
C ARG A 695 15.57 -10.44 -17.02
N ARG A 696 14.92 -9.80 -16.05
CA ARG A 696 14.01 -8.66 -16.23
C ARG A 696 14.10 -7.76 -15.00
N ASP A 697 14.19 -6.46 -15.22
CA ASP A 697 14.21 -5.46 -14.16
C ASP A 697 13.60 -4.15 -14.68
N GLY A 698 12.83 -3.47 -13.85
CA GLY A 698 12.15 -2.23 -14.23
C GLY A 698 13.13 -1.13 -14.60
N MET A 699 14.26 -1.06 -13.90
CA MET A 699 15.35 -0.12 -14.20
C MET A 699 16.72 -0.74 -13.93
N ASN A 700 16.99 -1.14 -12.69
CA ASN A 700 18.32 -1.46 -12.15
C ASN A 700 19.20 -0.22 -11.90
N LEU A 701 19.09 0.32 -10.68
CA LEU A 701 19.86 1.50 -10.27
C LEU A 701 21.35 1.20 -10.05
N VAL A 702 21.71 -0.04 -9.73
CA VAL A 702 23.10 -0.44 -9.47
C VAL A 702 24.01 -0.17 -10.67
N ALA A 703 23.51 -0.38 -11.90
CA ALA A 703 24.26 -0.02 -13.10
C ALA A 703 24.63 1.48 -13.16
N LYS A 704 23.72 2.36 -12.72
CA LYS A 704 23.96 3.80 -12.65
C LYS A 704 24.93 4.16 -11.53
N GLU A 705 24.76 3.53 -10.37
CA GLU A 705 25.62 3.72 -9.21
C GLU A 705 27.09 3.35 -9.52
N MET A 706 27.28 2.20 -10.19
CA MET A 706 28.58 1.72 -10.66
C MET A 706 29.27 2.74 -11.56
N LEU A 707 28.60 3.22 -12.61
CA LEU A 707 29.17 4.17 -13.57
C LEU A 707 29.44 5.54 -12.96
N VAL A 708 28.55 6.02 -12.08
CA VAL A 708 28.73 7.31 -11.39
C VAL A 708 29.93 7.26 -10.42
N CYS A 709 30.13 6.14 -9.73
CA CYS A 709 31.22 6.01 -8.76
C CYS A 709 32.57 5.73 -9.44
N ASN A 710 32.59 4.88 -10.46
CA ASN A 710 33.80 4.46 -11.14
C ASN A 710 33.58 4.43 -12.67
N PRO A 711 33.70 5.58 -13.34
CA PRO A 711 33.49 5.69 -14.78
C PRO A 711 34.60 5.01 -15.61
N TYR A 712 35.70 4.60 -14.98
CA TYR A 712 36.82 3.92 -15.64
C TYR A 712 36.67 2.39 -15.67
N ALA A 713 35.75 1.84 -14.86
CA ALA A 713 35.44 0.42 -14.88
C ALA A 713 34.59 0.06 -16.11
N GLY A 714 34.75 -1.17 -16.59
CA GLY A 714 33.83 -1.73 -17.57
C GLY A 714 32.47 -2.05 -16.97
N LEU A 715 31.42 -1.96 -17.78
CA LEU A 715 30.07 -2.40 -17.40
C LEU A 715 29.58 -3.46 -18.37
N ILE A 716 29.11 -4.59 -17.81
CA ILE A 716 28.33 -5.59 -18.50
C ILE A 716 26.86 -5.38 -18.09
N LEU A 717 25.99 -5.15 -19.06
CA LEU A 717 24.59 -4.81 -18.83
C LEU A 717 23.63 -5.64 -19.69
N SER A 718 22.68 -6.30 -19.05
CA SER A 718 21.60 -7.05 -19.72
C SER A 718 20.53 -6.13 -20.30
N THR A 719 20.04 -6.43 -21.52
CA THR A 719 18.83 -5.84 -22.13
C THR A 719 17.54 -6.10 -21.32
N GLY A 720 17.61 -7.01 -20.34
CA GLY A 720 16.58 -7.24 -19.35
C GLY A 720 16.39 -6.05 -18.39
N ALA A 721 17.37 -5.17 -18.24
CA ALA A 721 17.31 -4.00 -17.36
C ALA A 721 16.75 -2.76 -18.06
N GLY A 722 15.83 -2.03 -17.44
CA GLY A 722 15.36 -0.74 -17.97
C GLY A 722 16.45 0.34 -18.12
N SER A 723 17.52 0.28 -17.31
CA SER A 723 18.69 1.16 -17.43
C SER A 723 19.39 0.99 -18.77
N GLU A 724 19.33 -0.20 -19.37
CA GLU A 724 19.93 -0.47 -20.68
C GLU A 724 19.21 0.32 -21.78
N ILE A 725 17.87 0.31 -21.77
CA ILE A 725 17.04 1.09 -22.69
C ILE A 725 17.35 2.59 -22.52
N GLN A 726 17.49 3.06 -21.29
CA GLN A 726 17.82 4.46 -21.04
C GLN A 726 19.22 4.82 -21.56
N PHE A 727 20.20 3.93 -21.36
CA PHE A 727 21.56 4.16 -21.84
C PHE A 727 21.66 4.15 -23.37
N GLU A 728 20.93 3.26 -24.03
CA GLU A 728 20.78 3.26 -25.48
C GLU A 728 20.20 4.58 -25.98
N MET A 729 19.08 5.03 -25.41
CA MET A 729 18.44 6.29 -25.77
C MET A 729 19.33 7.51 -25.52
N ALA A 730 20.18 7.46 -24.48
CA ALA A 730 21.18 8.50 -24.20
C ALA A 730 22.40 8.46 -25.15
N GLY A 731 22.46 7.47 -26.04
CA GLY A 731 23.55 7.30 -27.00
C GLY A 731 24.82 6.72 -26.39
N PHE A 732 24.73 5.98 -25.28
CA PHE A 732 25.85 5.21 -24.71
C PHE A 732 26.06 3.86 -25.41
N TYR A 733 25.15 3.49 -26.31
CA TYR A 733 25.27 2.30 -27.14
C TYR A 733 24.73 2.60 -28.55
N ALA A 734 25.57 3.18 -29.40
CA ALA A 734 25.22 3.43 -30.80
C ALA A 734 25.68 2.25 -31.69
N GLU A 735 24.84 1.81 -32.64
CA GLU A 735 25.18 0.70 -33.55
C GLU A 735 26.42 1.03 -34.40
N ASP A 736 26.47 2.23 -34.95
CA ASP A 736 27.56 2.76 -35.78
C ASP A 736 28.54 3.65 -35.00
N GLY A 737 28.49 3.62 -33.67
CA GLY A 737 29.26 4.52 -32.80
C GLY A 737 29.90 3.84 -31.59
N GLU A 738 30.23 4.67 -30.60
CA GLU A 738 30.91 4.22 -29.39
C GLU A 738 29.98 3.43 -28.48
N LYS A 739 30.51 2.33 -27.94
CA LYS A 739 29.81 1.42 -27.03
C LYS A 739 30.43 1.55 -25.65
N CYS A 740 29.71 2.22 -24.75
CA CYS A 740 30.21 2.54 -23.41
C CYS A 740 30.06 1.38 -22.42
N TYR A 741 29.30 0.36 -22.79
CA TYR A 741 29.10 -0.86 -22.01
C TYR A 741 28.94 -2.06 -22.93
N LYS A 742 29.13 -3.25 -22.37
CA LYS A 742 28.86 -4.50 -23.07
C LYS A 742 27.40 -4.90 -22.86
N ARG A 743 26.61 -4.83 -23.93
CA ARG A 743 25.22 -5.31 -23.96
C ARG A 743 25.18 -6.84 -23.99
N ILE A 744 24.31 -7.42 -23.18
CA ILE A 744 23.92 -8.84 -23.23
C ILE A 744 22.45 -8.93 -23.63
N ASN A 745 22.20 -9.47 -24.84
CA ASN A 745 20.85 -9.64 -25.39
C ASN A 745 20.18 -10.90 -24.82
N ASP A 746 20.94 -11.98 -24.71
CA ASP A 746 20.49 -13.23 -24.12
C ASP A 746 21.53 -13.71 -23.10
N LEU A 747 21.09 -13.87 -21.85
CA LEU A 747 21.89 -14.42 -20.76
C LEU A 747 22.34 -15.86 -21.02
N TYR A 748 21.65 -16.58 -21.93
CA TYR A 748 22.00 -17.93 -22.36
C TYR A 748 22.93 -17.96 -23.58
N ASP A 749 23.15 -16.83 -24.25
CA ASP A 749 24.08 -16.71 -25.39
C ASP A 749 25.49 -16.39 -24.88
N ILE A 750 26.27 -17.46 -24.73
CA ILE A 750 27.57 -17.46 -24.06
C ILE A 750 28.70 -16.97 -24.98
N GLU A 751 28.51 -16.97 -26.31
CA GLU A 751 29.51 -16.48 -27.27
C GLU A 751 29.82 -14.98 -27.05
N VAL A 752 28.78 -14.23 -26.65
CA VAL A 752 28.75 -13.26 -25.54
C VAL A 752 30.09 -12.84 -24.90
N PHE A 753 30.54 -13.76 -24.05
CA PHE A 753 31.61 -13.60 -23.06
C PHE A 753 33.00 -13.84 -23.64
N ASP A 754 33.10 -14.27 -24.89
CA ASP A 754 34.36 -14.66 -25.53
C ASP A 754 35.32 -13.49 -25.79
N HIS A 755 34.76 -12.28 -25.81
CA HIS A 755 35.47 -11.08 -26.24
C HIS A 755 35.93 -10.20 -25.07
N ILE A 756 35.70 -10.62 -23.82
CA ILE A 756 35.88 -9.79 -22.62
C ILE A 756 37.34 -9.32 -22.45
N LYS A 757 38.36 -10.13 -22.78
CA LYS A 757 39.76 -9.72 -22.67
C LYS A 757 40.17 -8.60 -23.65
N CYS A 758 39.75 -8.68 -24.93
CA CYS A 758 40.02 -7.62 -25.91
C CYS A 758 39.16 -6.36 -25.66
N LEU A 759 37.99 -6.51 -25.05
CA LEU A 759 37.13 -5.39 -24.69
C LEU A 759 37.64 -4.58 -23.49
N LEU A 760 38.30 -5.22 -22.52
CA LEU A 760 38.81 -4.55 -21.32
C LEU A 760 39.90 -3.52 -21.65
N ASP A 761 40.78 -3.84 -22.60
CA ASP A 761 41.78 -2.88 -23.09
C ASP A 761 41.13 -1.70 -23.84
N ILE A 762 40.01 -1.92 -24.55
CA ILE A 762 39.29 -0.88 -25.31
C ILE A 762 38.46 0.02 -24.38
N ILE A 763 37.74 -0.57 -23.43
CA ILE A 763 36.87 0.13 -22.46
C ILE A 763 37.70 1.03 -21.51
N ILE A 764 38.83 0.52 -20.99
CA ILE A 764 39.71 1.29 -20.08
C ILE A 764 40.36 2.49 -20.78
N ILE A 765 40.59 2.41 -22.10
CA ILE A 765 41.22 3.47 -22.90
C ILE A 765 40.19 4.52 -23.36
N ASP A 766 38.98 4.12 -23.74
CA ASP A 766 38.00 5.03 -24.37
C ASP A 766 37.08 5.74 -23.35
N LEU A 767 36.75 5.09 -22.21
CA LEU A 767 35.93 5.72 -21.16
C LEU A 767 36.68 6.82 -20.37
N LYS A 768 38.02 6.83 -20.41
CA LYS A 768 38.87 7.83 -19.73
C LYS A 768 38.68 9.28 -20.21
N ASN A 769 38.09 9.50 -21.39
CA ASN A 769 38.16 10.80 -22.08
C ASN A 769 36.81 11.51 -22.31
N LYS A 770 35.63 10.94 -22.00
CA LYS A 770 34.37 11.39 -22.63
C LYS A 770 33.13 11.64 -21.74
N PHE A 771 33.20 11.49 -20.42
CA PHE A 771 31.98 11.50 -19.58
C PHE A 771 31.46 12.85 -19.09
N ASP A 772 32.16 13.96 -19.30
CA ASP A 772 31.77 15.22 -18.65
C ASP A 772 30.54 15.92 -19.27
N ILE A 773 30.10 15.56 -20.48
CA ILE A 773 29.13 16.39 -21.23
C ILE A 773 27.76 15.71 -21.46
N LYS A 774 27.66 14.38 -21.58
CA LYS A 774 26.40 13.68 -21.90
C LYS A 774 25.58 13.20 -20.69
N PHE A 775 26.20 13.01 -19.52
CA PHE A 775 25.46 12.52 -18.36
C PHE A 775 24.44 13.56 -17.88
N HIS A 776 24.78 14.86 -17.89
CA HIS A 776 23.90 15.96 -17.45
C HIS A 776 22.54 16.01 -18.17
N SER A 777 22.43 15.61 -19.44
CA SER A 777 21.16 15.63 -20.19
C SER A 777 20.20 14.50 -19.80
N MET A 778 20.69 13.37 -19.28
CA MET A 778 19.83 12.30 -18.77
C MET A 778 19.07 12.74 -17.49
N PHE A 779 19.58 13.76 -16.78
CA PHE A 779 19.00 14.32 -15.56
C PHE A 779 17.86 15.31 -15.83
N ALA A 780 17.84 15.97 -16.99
CA ALA A 780 16.78 16.93 -17.34
C ALA A 780 15.44 16.22 -17.65
N ILE A 781 15.49 14.98 -18.18
CA ILE A 781 14.27 14.24 -18.56
C ILE A 781 13.55 13.65 -17.33
N SER A 782 14.27 13.27 -16.26
CA SER A 782 13.60 12.90 -14.99
C SER A 782 13.07 14.10 -14.23
N ALA A 783 13.63 15.29 -14.47
CA ALA A 783 13.12 16.56 -13.94
C ALA A 783 11.81 17.00 -14.62
N GLY A 784 11.53 16.55 -15.85
CA GLY A 784 10.29 16.85 -16.56
C GLY A 784 9.02 16.40 -15.83
N PHE A 785 9.06 15.28 -15.09
CA PHE A 785 7.96 14.91 -14.20
C PHE A 785 7.78 15.91 -13.05
N PHE A 786 8.85 16.60 -12.63
CA PHE A 786 8.84 17.52 -11.49
C PHE A 786 8.50 18.97 -11.86
N GLU A 787 8.73 19.39 -13.11
CA GLU A 787 8.26 20.67 -13.63
C GLU A 787 6.83 20.59 -14.18
N ASP A 788 6.42 19.47 -14.78
CA ASP A 788 5.02 19.27 -15.25
C ASP A 788 4.03 18.93 -14.11
N LEU A 789 4.54 18.68 -12.89
CA LEU A 789 3.74 18.54 -11.64
C LEU A 789 3.60 19.86 -10.85
N GLN A 790 4.34 20.91 -11.21
CA GLN A 790 4.12 22.28 -10.71
C GLN A 790 3.16 23.03 -11.65
#